data_AF-A0A8H7KQV2-F1
#
_entry.id   AF-A0A8H7KQV2-F1
#
_cell.length_a   1.000
_cell.length_b   1.000
_cell.length_c   1.000
_cell.angle_alpha   90.00
_cell.angle_beta   90.00
_cell.angle_gamma   90.00
#
_symmetry.space_group_name_H-M   'P 1'
#
loop_
_entity.id
_entity.type
_entity.pdbx_description
1 polymer ?
#
loop_
_entity_poly.entity_id
_entity_poly.type
_entity_poly.pdbx_seq_one_letter_code
_entity_poly.pdbx_strand_id
1 'polypeptide(L)'
;MRRGVAGSGKTAVSNAVARFLSEAGLLASCFFFDRADASRNTPRLLFSTMARGIANIHPSIAADISASLEKDPSLASADISRQFEAFIAGPLSRHPINGQIVVVVDALDEAVSDHAGANLLAILRDGFAKLPPNFRLFLTSRPTRIIEQFLSASGHISSHVLDINSAENQQDIAAYVDAMVRDIAISSQMGPPWPDEALIRKLKDMAEGLFIWITTVFAFLRESHRPRAKLQALLSNSLPEGPDDPTAKIDALYTSILEICGKWSDPDFCKDYAIFMGAIIAVKRPLSLAALRALHGGNQELLLDRLPQRFGSVLVGLHDEHEPIHTLHLSFREFVTVRAAKSPDTRKFYLSEKEHSQKLAELCLRTMVREMTAAPITGAGYLAEHVDDRPGIPRLTGLSEQLQYGCESWSDHICDIQSPTIAVAELLREFLPHHHSTSIEVVASTSTFVGTLPAWRWVKGHDKEYLGLYDETSHAETLHNLAVRLRHEGRLEEALVASEDSVHLRRVLAQPPAKSKHATPLDSIFHRLSNIGKRNAAMIKVRQAMHRRQNGTGESPETVNTTEKLADSLSNLSVYMSDLCRHKDALVVTQEAVGLRRALAAERPEAFSADLAESLNNLSNRLSDHDRHEEALAAIQEAVGLRRALAAERPEAFNAVLADSLNNLS
;
A
#
# COMPACT_ATOMS: atom_id res chain seq x y z
N MET A 1 12.12 20.23 -13.73
CA MET A 1 12.09 19.74 -12.34
C MET A 1 12.63 20.83 -11.42
N ARG A 2 11.95 21.10 -10.30
CA ARG A 2 12.39 22.05 -9.27
C ARG A 2 12.79 21.30 -8.01
N ARG A 3 14.05 21.42 -7.61
CA ARG A 3 14.66 20.78 -6.43
C ARG A 3 14.80 21.79 -5.30
N GLY A 4 14.70 21.35 -4.06
CA GLY A 4 14.92 22.23 -2.91
C GLY A 4 14.89 21.46 -1.60
N VAL A 5 15.53 21.99 -0.58
CA VAL A 5 15.55 21.40 0.78
C VAL A 5 14.16 21.36 1.40
N ALA A 6 13.98 20.56 2.45
CA ALA A 6 12.72 20.50 3.19
C ALA A 6 12.28 21.92 3.62
N GLY A 7 11.00 22.26 3.42
CA GLY A 7 10.48 23.56 3.86
C GLY A 7 10.83 24.78 3.02
N SER A 8 11.48 24.61 1.86
CA SER A 8 11.83 25.71 0.94
C SER A 8 10.66 26.26 0.09
N GLY A 9 9.40 25.91 0.38
CA GLY A 9 8.24 26.40 -0.38
C GLY A 9 7.91 25.70 -1.71
N LYS A 10 8.49 24.52 -2.00
CA LYS A 10 8.25 23.77 -3.26
C LYS A 10 6.76 23.55 -3.59
N THR A 11 5.98 23.09 -2.62
CA THR A 11 4.54 22.84 -2.81
C THR A 11 3.76 24.11 -3.09
N ALA A 12 4.12 25.24 -2.44
CA ALA A 12 3.50 26.53 -2.72
C ALA A 12 3.78 26.99 -4.17
N VAL A 13 5.02 26.81 -4.62
CA VAL A 13 5.41 27.06 -6.02
C VAL A 13 4.64 26.15 -6.98
N SER A 14 4.54 24.85 -6.69
CA SER A 14 3.81 23.89 -7.53
C SER A 14 2.35 24.29 -7.69
N ASN A 15 1.70 24.68 -6.58
CA ASN A 15 0.34 25.19 -6.59
C ASN A 15 0.19 26.49 -7.39
N ALA A 16 1.13 27.44 -7.25
CA ALA A 16 1.10 28.68 -8.02
C ALA A 16 1.28 28.43 -9.53
N VAL A 17 2.21 27.54 -9.91
CA VAL A 17 2.43 27.12 -11.29
C VAL A 17 1.18 26.43 -11.85
N ALA A 18 0.55 25.53 -11.09
CA ALA A 18 -0.69 24.88 -11.50
C ALA A 18 -1.81 25.90 -11.74
N ARG A 19 -2.01 26.87 -10.84
CA ARG A 19 -3.01 27.94 -11.03
C ARG A 19 -2.75 28.77 -12.28
N PHE A 20 -1.52 29.24 -12.46
CA PHE A 20 -1.13 30.01 -13.64
C PHE A 20 -1.37 29.23 -14.94
N LEU A 21 -0.97 27.95 -14.98
CA LEU A 21 -1.20 27.09 -16.15
C LEU A 21 -2.68 26.82 -16.41
N SER A 22 -3.49 26.72 -15.36
CA SER A 22 -4.93 26.56 -15.46
C SER A 22 -5.59 27.81 -16.06
N GLU A 23 -5.21 29.00 -15.59
CA GLU A 23 -5.70 30.29 -16.12
C GLU A 23 -5.27 30.50 -17.58
N ALA A 24 -4.07 30.04 -17.94
CA ALA A 24 -3.56 30.06 -19.31
C ALA A 24 -4.17 28.97 -20.22
N GLY A 25 -4.99 28.05 -19.69
CA GLY A 25 -5.57 26.94 -20.46
C GLY A 25 -4.55 25.88 -20.91
N LEU A 26 -3.39 25.79 -20.26
CA LEU A 26 -2.30 24.86 -20.58
C LEU A 26 -2.23 23.65 -19.63
N LEU A 27 -2.92 23.71 -18.48
CA LEU A 27 -2.90 22.64 -17.48
C LEU A 27 -3.77 21.47 -17.91
N ALA A 28 -3.18 20.28 -18.05
CA ALA A 28 -3.92 19.04 -18.29
C ALA A 28 -4.37 18.37 -16.99
N SER A 29 -3.48 18.26 -16.00
CA SER A 29 -3.76 17.60 -14.74
C SER A 29 -2.75 17.99 -13.67
N CYS A 30 -3.13 17.82 -12.41
CA CYS A 30 -2.24 17.96 -11.27
C CYS A 30 -2.34 16.74 -10.34
N PHE A 31 -1.21 16.33 -9.78
CA PHE A 31 -1.15 15.25 -8.79
C PHE A 31 -0.14 15.62 -7.69
N PHE A 32 -0.60 15.66 -6.45
CA PHE A 32 0.24 16.05 -5.32
C PHE A 32 0.50 14.81 -4.49
N PHE A 33 1.72 14.29 -4.45
CA PHE A 33 2.00 13.19 -3.54
C PHE A 33 1.88 13.66 -2.10
N ASP A 34 1.41 12.76 -1.23
CA ASP A 34 1.21 13.04 0.18
C ASP A 34 1.30 11.75 0.97
N ARG A 35 2.33 11.64 1.82
CA ARG A 35 2.54 10.45 2.67
C ARG A 35 1.38 10.17 3.61
N ALA A 36 0.66 11.20 4.03
CA ALA A 36 -0.47 11.06 4.95
C ALA A 36 -1.72 10.54 4.23
N ASP A 37 -1.81 10.65 2.91
CA ASP A 37 -2.98 10.21 2.16
C ASP A 37 -2.69 8.87 1.47
N ALA A 38 -3.35 7.79 1.88
CA ALA A 38 -3.16 6.45 1.32
C ALA A 38 -3.43 6.35 -0.19
N SER A 39 -4.25 7.26 -0.74
CA SER A 39 -4.50 7.33 -2.19
C SER A 39 -3.39 8.07 -2.95
N ARG A 40 -2.60 8.89 -2.24
CA ARG A 40 -1.59 9.80 -2.80
C ARG A 40 -0.18 9.57 -2.24
N ASN A 41 0.04 8.56 -1.41
CA ASN A 41 1.37 8.13 -0.95
C ASN A 41 2.00 7.08 -1.89
N THR A 42 1.26 6.62 -2.90
CA THR A 42 1.74 5.69 -3.93
C THR A 42 1.51 6.25 -5.34
N PRO A 43 2.29 5.81 -6.36
CA PRO A 43 2.07 6.24 -7.74
C PRO A 43 0.87 5.59 -8.44
N ARG A 44 0.10 4.73 -7.76
CA ARG A 44 -0.98 3.93 -8.36
C ARG A 44 -2.04 4.77 -9.06
N LEU A 45 -2.34 5.96 -8.55
CA LEU A 45 -3.35 6.86 -9.13
C LEU A 45 -2.76 7.96 -10.02
N LEU A 46 -1.44 8.03 -10.16
CA LEU A 46 -0.78 9.11 -10.89
C LEU A 46 -1.22 9.11 -12.37
N PHE A 47 -1.02 8.00 -13.06
CA PHE A 47 -1.26 7.94 -14.51
C PHE A 47 -2.74 7.92 -14.86
N SER A 48 -3.60 7.29 -14.06
CA SER A 48 -5.05 7.38 -14.26
C SER A 48 -5.58 8.81 -14.05
N THR A 49 -5.05 9.55 -13.07
CA THR A 49 -5.40 10.96 -12.85
C THR A 49 -4.89 11.86 -13.99
N MET A 50 -3.69 11.60 -14.49
CA MET A 50 -3.16 12.27 -15.68
C MET A 50 -4.02 12.01 -16.92
N ALA A 51 -4.32 10.74 -17.16
CA ALA A 51 -5.11 10.28 -18.30
C ALA A 51 -6.50 10.93 -18.32
N ARG A 52 -7.19 10.95 -17.17
CA ARG A 52 -8.48 11.64 -17.02
C ARG A 52 -8.38 13.12 -17.38
N GLY A 53 -7.33 13.81 -16.91
CA GLY A 53 -7.13 15.23 -17.23
C GLY A 53 -6.88 15.48 -18.72
N ILE A 54 -6.06 14.65 -19.36
CA ILE A 54 -5.79 14.72 -20.80
C ILE A 54 -7.05 14.41 -21.62
N ALA A 55 -7.80 13.37 -21.24
CA ALA A 55 -9.03 12.94 -21.89
C ALA A 55 -10.11 14.04 -21.87
N ASN A 56 -10.21 14.80 -20.78
CA ASN A 56 -11.14 15.92 -20.67
C ASN A 56 -10.86 17.05 -21.69
N ILE A 57 -9.62 17.17 -22.15
CA ILE A 57 -9.20 18.20 -23.11
C ILE A 57 -9.24 17.67 -24.56
N HIS A 58 -8.97 16.37 -24.75
CA HIS A 58 -8.80 15.75 -26.06
C HIS A 58 -9.77 14.57 -26.27
N PRO A 59 -10.91 14.78 -26.96
CA PRO A 59 -11.92 13.74 -27.18
C PRO A 59 -11.40 12.49 -27.92
N SER A 60 -10.42 12.63 -28.81
CA SER A 60 -9.82 11.48 -29.52
C SER A 60 -9.03 10.58 -28.58
N ILE A 61 -8.24 11.18 -27.68
CA ILE A 61 -7.50 10.46 -26.63
C ILE A 61 -8.47 9.83 -25.65
N ALA A 62 -9.57 10.53 -25.29
CA ALA A 62 -10.61 9.96 -24.44
C ALA A 62 -11.22 8.69 -25.06
N ALA A 63 -11.57 8.73 -26.35
CA ALA A 63 -12.11 7.57 -27.06
C ALA A 63 -11.13 6.39 -27.13
N ASP A 64 -9.83 6.65 -27.34
CA ASP A 64 -8.78 5.62 -27.35
C ASP A 64 -8.60 4.97 -25.98
N ILE A 65 -8.57 5.77 -24.91
CA ILE A 65 -8.50 5.26 -23.53
C ILE A 65 -9.75 4.43 -23.20
N SER A 66 -10.94 4.92 -23.56
CA SER A 66 -12.20 4.18 -23.38
C SER A 66 -12.18 2.85 -24.13
N ALA A 67 -11.78 2.84 -25.41
CA ALA A 67 -11.68 1.60 -26.19
C ALA A 67 -10.64 0.62 -25.60
N SER A 68 -9.54 1.15 -25.07
CA SER A 68 -8.52 0.33 -24.39
C SER A 68 -9.07 -0.30 -23.10
N LEU A 69 -9.84 0.45 -22.30
CA LEU A 69 -10.50 -0.04 -21.09
C LEU A 69 -11.66 -1.01 -21.38
N GLU A 70 -12.43 -0.79 -22.46
CA GLU A 70 -13.47 -1.71 -22.91
C GLU A 70 -12.87 -3.05 -23.35
N LYS A 71 -11.70 -3.01 -24.00
CA LYS A 71 -10.97 -4.20 -24.42
C LYS A 71 -10.28 -4.92 -23.26
N ASP A 72 -9.68 -4.17 -22.34
CA ASP A 72 -8.97 -4.68 -21.17
C ASP A 72 -9.33 -3.86 -19.91
N PRO A 73 -10.40 -4.25 -19.19
CA PRO A 73 -10.80 -3.59 -17.94
C PRO A 73 -9.73 -3.69 -16.84
N SER A 74 -8.80 -4.66 -16.93
CA SER A 74 -7.71 -4.83 -15.95
C SER A 74 -6.81 -3.60 -15.89
N LEU A 75 -6.72 -2.82 -16.97
CA LEU A 75 -5.85 -1.65 -17.03
C LEU A 75 -6.18 -0.61 -15.95
N ALA A 76 -7.43 -0.54 -15.49
CA ALA A 76 -7.83 0.36 -14.42
C ALA A 76 -7.09 0.11 -13.09
N SER A 77 -6.71 -1.14 -12.83
CA SER A 77 -6.00 -1.56 -11.60
C SER A 77 -4.56 -2.06 -11.86
N ALA A 78 -4.11 -2.09 -13.11
CA ALA A 78 -2.79 -2.57 -13.50
C ALA A 78 -1.64 -1.77 -12.89
N ASP A 79 -0.43 -2.33 -12.95
CA ASP A 79 0.79 -1.63 -12.52
C ASP A 79 1.04 -0.34 -13.32
N ILE A 80 1.81 0.56 -12.72
CA ILE A 80 2.05 1.91 -13.26
C ILE A 80 2.71 1.91 -14.64
N SER A 81 3.42 0.85 -15.03
CA SER A 81 4.06 0.74 -16.34
C SER A 81 3.02 0.44 -17.42
N ARG A 82 2.15 -0.53 -17.16
CA ARG A 82 1.01 -0.84 -18.04
C ARG A 82 0.06 0.35 -18.17
N GLN A 83 -0.24 1.02 -17.05
CA GLN A 83 -1.08 2.22 -17.07
C GLN A 83 -0.45 3.37 -17.87
N PHE A 84 0.85 3.61 -17.71
CA PHE A 84 1.55 4.64 -18.47
C PHE A 84 1.48 4.37 -19.98
N GLU A 85 1.75 3.14 -20.41
CA GLU A 85 1.70 2.78 -21.83
C GLU A 85 0.28 2.85 -22.38
N ALA A 86 -0.71 2.29 -21.67
CA ALA A 86 -2.08 2.23 -22.14
C ALA A 86 -2.80 3.59 -22.13
N PHE A 87 -2.54 4.44 -21.13
CA PHE A 87 -3.32 5.66 -20.93
C PHE A 87 -2.59 6.95 -21.29
N ILE A 88 -1.25 6.93 -21.37
CA ILE A 88 -0.44 8.12 -21.64
C ILE A 88 0.34 7.94 -22.94
N ALA A 89 1.36 7.09 -22.97
CA ALA A 89 2.28 7.01 -24.10
C ALA A 89 1.60 6.51 -25.39
N GLY A 90 0.81 5.45 -25.31
CA GLY A 90 0.07 4.89 -26.43
C GLY A 90 -0.86 5.92 -27.08
N PRO A 91 -1.85 6.48 -26.34
CA PRO A 91 -2.79 7.45 -26.91
C PRO A 91 -2.10 8.72 -27.45
N LEU A 92 -1.10 9.25 -26.75
CA LEU A 92 -0.36 10.45 -27.19
C LEU A 92 0.50 10.21 -28.44
N SER A 93 0.91 8.96 -28.69
CA SER A 93 1.64 8.60 -29.92
C SER A 93 0.72 8.48 -31.13
N ARG A 94 -0.53 8.06 -30.93
CA ARG A 94 -1.54 7.84 -31.99
C ARG A 94 -2.31 9.11 -32.35
N HIS A 95 -2.50 9.99 -31.37
CA HIS A 95 -3.31 11.20 -31.53
C HIS A 95 -2.46 12.46 -31.30
N PRO A 96 -2.28 13.31 -32.32
CA PRO A 96 -1.54 14.55 -32.16
C PRO A 96 -2.27 15.52 -31.23
N ILE A 97 -1.50 16.21 -30.39
CA ILE A 97 -2.02 17.26 -29.51
C ILE A 97 -1.82 18.63 -30.16
N ASN A 98 -2.90 19.40 -30.24
CA ASN A 98 -2.85 20.80 -30.65
C ASN A 98 -2.49 21.68 -29.44
N GLY A 99 -1.37 22.39 -29.51
CA GLY A 99 -0.90 23.26 -28.44
C GLY A 99 -0.05 22.54 -27.39
N GLN A 100 0.44 23.30 -26.40
CA GLN A 100 1.21 22.74 -25.28
C GLN A 100 0.28 22.28 -24.18
N ILE A 101 0.56 21.11 -23.60
CA ILE A 101 -0.10 20.64 -22.39
C ILE A 101 0.93 20.37 -21.30
N VAL A 102 0.57 20.74 -20.08
CA VAL A 102 1.44 20.61 -18.92
C VAL A 102 0.74 19.82 -17.83
N VAL A 103 1.46 18.84 -17.27
CA VAL A 103 1.06 18.15 -16.04
C VAL A 103 1.96 18.60 -14.91
N VAL A 104 1.35 18.88 -13.75
CA VAL A 104 2.05 19.28 -12.54
C VAL A 104 2.04 18.14 -11.52
N VAL A 105 3.22 17.75 -11.04
CA VAL A 105 3.37 16.74 -10.00
C VAL A 105 4.20 17.30 -8.86
N ASP A 106 3.63 17.29 -7.65
CA ASP A 106 4.28 17.79 -6.45
C ASP A 106 4.80 16.67 -5.56
N ALA A 107 5.90 16.94 -4.85
CA ALA A 107 6.44 16.11 -3.78
C ALA A 107 6.79 14.67 -4.21
N LEU A 108 7.43 14.49 -5.37
CA LEU A 108 7.80 13.16 -5.90
C LEU A 108 8.56 12.28 -4.89
N ASP A 109 9.36 12.87 -4.00
CA ASP A 109 10.10 12.17 -2.95
C ASP A 109 9.21 11.49 -1.89
N GLU A 110 7.94 11.86 -1.82
CA GLU A 110 6.98 11.25 -0.92
C GLU A 110 6.54 9.86 -1.38
N ALA A 111 6.56 9.58 -2.68
CA ALA A 111 6.23 8.27 -3.26
C ALA A 111 7.46 7.41 -3.61
N VAL A 112 8.67 7.96 -3.52
CA VAL A 112 9.92 7.29 -3.96
C VAL A 112 10.93 7.14 -2.83
N SER A 113 10.46 6.91 -1.60
CA SER A 113 11.33 6.71 -0.44
C SER A 113 12.08 5.37 -0.43
N ASP A 114 11.60 4.39 -1.20
CA ASP A 114 12.01 2.98 -1.15
C ASP A 114 12.28 2.44 -2.57
N HIS A 115 12.83 1.21 -2.67
CA HIS A 115 13.09 0.55 -3.97
C HIS A 115 11.83 0.36 -4.83
N ALA A 116 10.63 0.44 -4.23
CA ALA A 116 9.34 0.38 -4.92
C ALA A 116 9.12 1.54 -5.92
N GLY A 117 9.74 2.71 -5.71
CA GLY A 117 9.62 3.87 -6.60
C GLY A 117 10.50 3.80 -7.86
N ALA A 118 11.34 2.78 -8.01
CA ALA A 118 12.26 2.64 -9.13
C ALA A 118 11.54 2.57 -10.49
N ASN A 119 10.38 1.91 -10.55
CA ASN A 119 9.59 1.82 -11.78
C ASN A 119 9.07 3.20 -12.21
N LEU A 120 8.58 4.01 -11.27
CA LEU A 120 8.13 5.37 -11.56
C LEU A 120 9.29 6.22 -12.09
N LEU A 121 10.45 6.17 -11.44
CA LEU A 121 11.63 6.91 -11.88
C LEU A 121 12.12 6.46 -13.26
N ALA A 122 12.07 5.16 -13.55
CA ALA A 122 12.40 4.63 -14.87
C ALA A 122 11.41 5.13 -15.94
N ILE A 123 10.12 5.19 -15.63
CA ILE A 123 9.12 5.77 -16.55
C ILE A 123 9.38 7.26 -16.78
N LEU A 124 9.63 8.05 -15.73
CA LEU A 124 9.96 9.48 -15.84
C LEU A 124 11.24 9.72 -16.65
N ARG A 125 12.22 8.83 -16.54
CA ARG A 125 13.48 8.88 -17.28
C ARG A 125 13.29 8.47 -18.75
N ASP A 126 12.78 7.27 -19.00
CA ASP A 126 12.83 6.64 -20.32
C ASP A 126 11.49 6.74 -21.08
N GLY A 127 10.38 6.67 -20.37
CA GLY A 127 9.03 6.75 -20.95
C GLY A 127 8.69 8.16 -21.41
N PHE A 128 8.88 9.16 -20.54
CA PHE A 128 8.58 10.56 -20.88
C PHE A 128 9.47 11.13 -21.98
N ALA A 129 10.68 10.59 -22.17
CA ALA A 129 11.56 10.98 -23.28
C ALA A 129 10.98 10.65 -24.66
N LYS A 130 10.03 9.70 -24.73
CA LYS A 130 9.38 9.25 -25.97
C LYS A 130 8.09 9.99 -26.28
N LEU A 131 7.59 10.82 -25.35
CA LEU A 131 6.34 11.54 -25.53
C LEU A 131 6.50 12.70 -26.53
N PRO A 132 5.40 13.17 -27.15
CA PRO A 132 5.44 14.31 -28.05
C PRO A 132 6.03 15.57 -27.37
N PRO A 133 6.77 16.43 -28.09
CA PRO A 133 7.44 17.62 -27.53
C PRO A 133 6.47 18.67 -26.98
N ASN A 134 5.19 18.56 -27.35
CA ASN A 134 4.10 19.42 -26.91
C ASN A 134 3.64 19.08 -25.48
N PHE A 135 4.02 17.90 -24.97
CA PHE A 135 3.74 17.46 -23.62
C PHE A 135 4.88 17.88 -22.68
N ARG A 136 4.55 18.54 -21.56
CA ARG A 136 5.53 18.91 -20.54
C ARG A 136 5.11 18.44 -19.15
N LEU A 137 6.11 18.06 -18.36
CA LEU A 137 5.92 17.67 -16.97
C LEU A 137 6.68 18.63 -16.05
N PHE A 138 5.95 19.29 -15.16
CA PHE A 138 6.53 20.09 -14.09
C PHE A 138 6.53 19.27 -12.79
N LEU A 139 7.72 19.01 -12.25
CA LEU A 139 7.94 18.18 -11.06
C LEU A 139 8.57 19.01 -9.96
N THR A 140 8.13 18.84 -8.72
CA THR A 140 8.89 19.26 -7.53
C THR A 140 9.36 18.04 -6.74
N SER A 141 10.54 18.14 -6.13
CA SER A 141 11.04 17.11 -5.21
C SER A 141 12.19 17.57 -4.33
N ARG A 142 12.45 16.87 -3.22
CA ARG A 142 13.72 16.92 -2.48
C ARG A 142 14.84 16.21 -3.26
N PRO A 143 16.09 16.66 -3.15
CA PRO A 143 17.23 15.99 -3.78
C PRO A 143 17.61 14.72 -2.99
N THR A 144 16.86 13.63 -3.17
CA THR A 144 17.23 12.33 -2.60
C THR A 144 18.22 11.61 -3.51
N ARG A 145 19.10 10.78 -2.94
CA ARG A 145 20.13 10.05 -3.70
C ARG A 145 19.56 9.26 -4.88
N ILE A 146 18.42 8.60 -4.69
CA ILE A 146 17.77 7.79 -5.74
C ILE A 146 17.24 8.67 -6.87
N ILE A 147 16.60 9.79 -6.55
CA ILE A 147 16.08 10.73 -7.55
C ILE A 147 17.24 11.37 -8.34
N GLU A 148 18.31 11.75 -7.65
CA GLU A 148 19.49 12.31 -8.32
C GLU A 148 20.17 11.29 -9.23
N GLN A 149 20.32 10.05 -8.78
CA GLN A 149 20.92 8.97 -9.57
C GLN A 149 20.13 8.66 -10.84
N PHE A 150 18.79 8.65 -10.76
CA PHE A 150 17.94 8.30 -11.89
C PHE A 150 17.71 9.46 -12.88
N LEU A 151 17.45 10.67 -12.36
CA LEU A 151 16.95 11.77 -13.20
C LEU A 151 18.05 12.74 -13.65
N SER A 152 19.16 12.89 -12.92
CA SER A 152 20.15 13.94 -13.21
C SER A 152 20.96 13.71 -14.50
N ALA A 153 20.99 12.47 -15.01
CA ALA A 153 21.78 12.11 -16.20
C ALA A 153 21.01 12.27 -17.53
N SER A 154 19.78 12.78 -17.50
CA SER A 154 18.89 12.75 -18.67
C SER A 154 18.79 14.09 -19.39
N GLY A 155 19.06 14.10 -20.70
CA GLY A 155 19.09 15.34 -21.51
C GLY A 155 17.74 16.05 -21.68
N HIS A 156 16.61 15.36 -21.51
CA HIS A 156 15.26 15.94 -21.58
C HIS A 156 14.76 16.51 -20.24
N ILE A 157 15.52 16.34 -19.15
CA ILE A 157 15.12 16.79 -17.81
C ILE A 157 15.94 18.04 -17.43
N SER A 158 15.32 19.22 -17.53
CA SER A 158 15.91 20.44 -16.95
C SER A 158 15.65 20.49 -15.45
N SER A 159 16.69 20.78 -14.65
CA SER A 159 16.60 20.83 -13.20
C SER A 159 17.04 22.17 -12.63
N HIS A 160 16.17 22.79 -11.83
CA HIS A 160 16.40 24.08 -11.17
C HIS A 160 16.40 23.89 -9.66
N VAL A 161 17.43 24.39 -8.98
CA VAL A 161 17.53 24.34 -7.52
C VAL A 161 16.93 25.62 -6.95
N LEU A 162 16.03 25.48 -5.98
CA LEU A 162 15.57 26.56 -5.12
C LEU A 162 16.68 26.88 -4.13
N ASP A 163 17.41 27.95 -4.42
CA ASP A 163 18.39 28.51 -3.51
C ASP A 163 17.69 29.32 -2.42
N ILE A 164 17.70 28.80 -1.20
CA ILE A 164 17.12 29.47 -0.05
C ILE A 164 17.87 30.76 0.32
N ASN A 165 19.13 30.89 -0.08
CA ASN A 165 19.97 32.04 0.23
C ASN A 165 19.86 33.15 -0.84
N SER A 166 19.07 32.92 -1.90
CA SER A 166 18.85 33.92 -2.95
C SER A 166 18.13 35.16 -2.42
N ALA A 167 18.46 36.32 -3.00
CA ALA A 167 17.84 37.59 -2.64
C ALA A 167 16.34 37.59 -2.93
N GLU A 168 15.92 36.93 -4.02
CA GLU A 168 14.51 36.76 -4.38
C GLU A 168 13.75 35.99 -3.29
N ASN A 169 14.33 34.90 -2.78
CA ASN A 169 13.70 34.09 -1.73
C ASN A 169 13.58 34.86 -0.40
N GLN A 170 14.60 35.67 -0.06
CA GLN A 170 14.53 36.55 1.11
C GLN A 170 13.42 37.61 0.98
N GLN A 171 13.25 38.18 -0.21
CA GLN A 171 12.17 39.14 -0.49
C GLN A 171 10.78 38.48 -0.39
N ASP A 172 10.62 37.28 -0.96
CA ASP A 172 9.35 36.55 -0.89
C ASP A 172 8.96 36.21 0.56
N ILE A 173 9.93 35.80 1.38
CA ILE A 173 9.71 35.56 2.82
C ILE A 173 9.33 36.85 3.54
N ALA A 174 10.03 37.96 3.27
CA ALA A 174 9.72 39.24 3.89
C ALA A 174 8.28 39.69 3.56
N ALA A 175 7.87 39.56 2.30
CA ALA A 175 6.52 39.87 1.84
C ALA A 175 5.47 38.95 2.49
N TYR A 176 5.77 37.66 2.61
CA TYR A 176 4.90 36.69 3.28
C TYR A 176 4.74 37.01 4.78
N VAL A 177 5.83 37.30 5.50
CA VAL A 177 5.79 37.74 6.90
C VAL A 177 4.93 39.00 7.05
N ASP A 178 5.12 40.00 6.18
CA ASP A 178 4.35 41.24 6.24
C ASP A 178 2.85 41.00 6.02
N ALA A 179 2.49 40.05 5.15
CA ALA A 179 1.10 39.63 4.97
C ALA A 179 0.55 38.93 6.23
N MET A 180 1.32 38.00 6.82
CA MET A 180 0.91 37.23 8.00
C MET A 180 0.78 38.08 9.26
N VAL A 181 1.60 39.12 9.43
CA VAL A 181 1.51 40.07 10.55
C VAL A 181 0.19 40.85 10.52
N ARG A 182 -0.39 41.07 9.34
CA ARG A 182 -1.68 41.75 9.13
C ARG A 182 -2.89 40.81 9.28
N ASP A 183 -2.66 39.51 9.49
CA ASP A 183 -3.73 38.55 9.76
C ASP A 183 -4.49 38.95 11.03
N ILE A 184 -5.81 39.14 10.89
CA ILE A 184 -6.71 39.60 11.96
C ILE A 184 -6.69 38.65 13.16
N ALA A 185 -6.58 37.34 12.93
CA ALA A 185 -6.55 36.35 14.00
C ALA A 185 -5.29 36.48 14.88
N ILE A 186 -4.19 36.98 14.30
CA ILE A 186 -2.90 37.16 14.97
C ILE A 186 -2.84 38.56 15.57
N SER A 187 -3.18 39.60 14.80
CA SER A 187 -3.08 40.99 15.22
C SER A 187 -3.97 41.30 16.42
N SER A 188 -5.17 40.69 16.49
CA SER A 188 -6.09 40.86 17.63
C SER A 188 -5.55 40.29 18.94
N GLN A 189 -4.74 39.23 18.89
CA GLN A 189 -4.18 38.58 20.09
C GLN A 189 -2.81 39.16 20.53
N MET A 190 -2.10 39.85 19.63
CA MET A 190 -0.77 40.39 19.91
C MET A 190 -0.80 41.65 20.79
N GLY A 191 -1.87 42.45 20.69
CA GLY A 191 -2.04 43.71 21.42
C GLY A 191 -1.05 44.81 20.99
N PRO A 192 -1.38 46.10 21.22
CA PRO A 192 -0.49 47.21 20.89
C PRO A 192 0.78 47.23 21.76
N PRO A 193 1.96 47.60 21.21
CA PRO A 193 2.22 47.93 19.82
C PRO A 193 2.47 46.66 18.99
N TRP A 194 1.52 46.35 18.11
CA TRP A 194 1.66 45.36 17.03
C TRP A 194 1.20 46.05 15.74
N PRO A 195 1.98 45.99 14.65
CA PRO A 195 3.24 45.26 14.44
C PRO A 195 4.43 45.79 15.27
N ASP A 196 5.24 44.91 15.83
CA ASP A 196 6.52 45.27 16.49
C ASP A 196 7.66 45.10 15.47
N GLU A 197 8.14 46.20 14.91
CA GLU A 197 9.13 46.19 13.82
C GLU A 197 10.47 45.53 14.21
N ALA A 198 10.84 45.56 15.49
CA ALA A 198 12.07 44.93 15.96
C ALA A 198 11.90 43.40 16.01
N LEU A 199 10.77 42.92 16.54
CA LEU A 199 10.45 41.49 16.55
C LEU A 199 10.28 40.94 15.13
N ILE A 200 9.64 41.70 14.23
CA ILE A 200 9.40 41.28 12.85
C ILE A 200 10.71 41.20 12.05
N ARG A 201 11.63 42.16 12.22
CA ARG A 201 12.96 42.07 11.62
C ARG A 201 13.69 40.82 12.09
N LYS A 202 13.74 40.60 13.40
CA LYS A 202 14.36 39.39 13.97
C LYS A 202 13.71 38.10 13.46
N LEU A 203 12.39 38.07 13.30
CA LEU A 203 11.67 36.93 12.73
C LEU A 203 12.07 36.65 11.27
N LYS A 204 12.18 37.70 10.44
CA LYS A 204 12.63 37.59 9.04
C LYS A 204 14.08 37.10 8.97
N ASP A 205 14.94 37.64 9.82
CA ASP A 205 16.36 37.28 9.88
C ASP A 205 16.52 35.80 10.29
N MET A 206 15.80 35.34 11.32
CA MET A 206 15.87 33.96 11.80
C MET A 206 15.31 32.91 10.84
N ALA A 207 14.48 33.32 9.87
CA ALA A 207 13.98 32.40 8.86
C ALA A 207 15.04 31.99 7.85
N GLU A 208 16.08 32.82 7.61
CA GLU A 208 17.22 32.54 6.72
C GLU A 208 16.85 31.77 5.44
N GLY A 209 15.78 32.19 4.76
CA GLY A 209 15.36 31.57 3.50
C GLY A 209 14.41 30.37 3.60
N LEU A 210 13.97 29.97 4.80
CA LEU A 210 13.11 28.82 5.02
C LEU A 210 11.65 29.21 5.30
N PHE A 211 10.78 29.02 4.31
CA PHE A 211 9.33 29.26 4.45
C PHE A 211 8.70 28.45 5.58
N ILE A 212 9.10 27.18 5.74
CA ILE A 212 8.57 26.34 6.81
C ILE A 212 8.76 26.96 8.20
N TRP A 213 9.86 27.69 8.39
CA TRP A 213 10.18 28.29 9.67
C TRP A 213 9.12 29.34 10.01
N ILE A 214 8.85 30.24 9.07
CA ILE A 214 7.80 31.27 9.22
C ILE A 214 6.41 30.66 9.34
N THR A 215 6.05 29.69 8.49
CA THR A 215 4.71 29.08 8.54
C THR A 215 4.46 28.37 9.85
N THR A 216 5.47 27.66 10.38
CA THR A 216 5.37 26.95 11.66
C THR A 216 5.29 27.94 12.82
N VAL A 217 6.06 29.04 12.80
CA VAL A 217 5.94 30.09 13.83
C VAL A 217 4.55 30.71 13.83
N PHE A 218 4.01 31.12 12.68
CA PHE A 218 2.68 31.72 12.67
C PHE A 218 1.56 30.72 13.00
N ALA A 219 1.67 29.45 12.58
CA ALA A 219 0.76 28.41 13.04
C ALA A 219 0.81 28.26 14.57
N PHE A 220 2.02 28.23 15.14
CA PHE A 220 2.21 28.22 16.58
C PHE A 220 1.58 29.41 17.28
N LEU A 221 1.72 30.62 16.73
CA LEU A 221 1.15 31.82 17.33
C LEU A 221 -0.39 31.84 17.29
N ARG A 222 -1.01 31.37 16.20
CA ARG A 222 -2.48 31.34 16.08
C ARG A 222 -3.15 30.52 17.17
N GLU A 223 -2.58 29.37 17.50
CA GLU A 223 -3.11 28.41 18.48
C GLU A 223 -2.64 28.70 19.92
N SER A 224 -1.87 29.78 20.13
CA SER A 224 -1.18 30.02 21.40
C SER A 224 -1.89 31.03 22.29
N HIS A 225 -2.16 30.63 23.54
CA HIS A 225 -2.47 31.59 24.60
C HIS A 225 -1.27 32.53 24.86
N ARG A 226 -1.50 33.85 24.80
CA ARG A 226 -0.48 34.93 24.90
C ARG A 226 0.63 34.80 23.84
N PRO A 227 0.30 34.93 22.54
CA PRO A 227 1.24 34.67 21.45
C PRO A 227 2.45 35.61 21.45
N ARG A 228 2.29 36.87 21.88
CA ARG A 228 3.42 37.81 21.97
C ARG A 228 4.53 37.33 22.90
N ALA A 229 4.17 36.83 24.08
CA ALA A 229 5.15 36.31 25.04
C ALA A 229 5.84 35.05 24.51
N LYS A 230 5.09 34.18 23.82
CA LYS A 230 5.67 32.99 23.19
C LYS A 230 6.59 33.33 22.01
N LEU A 231 6.24 34.32 21.20
CA LEU A 231 7.11 34.84 20.15
C LEU A 231 8.41 35.38 20.74
N GLN A 232 8.32 36.19 21.79
CA GLN A 232 9.50 36.70 22.49
C GLN A 232 10.35 35.57 23.06
N ALA A 233 9.75 34.55 23.68
CA ALA A 233 10.49 33.38 24.17
C ALA A 233 11.19 32.62 23.03
N LEU A 234 10.49 32.37 21.92
CA LEU A 234 11.03 31.70 20.74
C LEU A 234 12.21 32.48 20.15
N LEU A 235 12.10 33.80 20.06
CA LEU A 235 13.17 34.67 19.55
C LEU A 235 14.28 34.91 20.58
N SER A 236 14.06 34.65 21.88
CA SER A 236 15.05 34.84 22.96
C SER A 236 15.90 33.60 23.20
N ASN A 237 15.39 32.41 22.88
CA ASN A 237 16.21 31.21 22.76
C ASN A 237 17.10 31.40 21.53
N SER A 238 18.33 31.89 21.76
CA SER A 238 19.33 32.04 20.71
C SER A 238 19.46 30.71 19.98
N LEU A 239 19.02 30.67 18.72
CA LEU A 239 19.49 29.64 17.79
C LEU A 239 21.01 29.75 17.81
N PRO A 240 21.76 28.66 18.00
CA PRO A 240 23.21 28.72 18.02
C PRO A 240 23.71 29.48 16.78
N GLU A 241 24.68 30.38 16.96
CA GLU A 241 25.43 30.91 15.81
C GLU A 241 26.14 29.72 15.15
N GLY A 242 25.53 29.20 14.08
CA GLY A 242 26.07 28.17 13.18
C GLY A 242 25.05 27.09 12.81
N PRO A 243 25.34 26.22 11.82
CA PRO A 243 26.09 26.41 10.57
C PRO A 243 25.14 26.85 9.43
N ASP A 244 25.64 27.03 8.20
CA ASP A 244 24.85 27.22 6.98
C ASP A 244 23.89 26.05 6.63
N ASP A 245 23.67 25.09 7.54
CA ASP A 245 22.80 23.93 7.32
C ASP A 245 21.32 24.26 7.58
N PRO A 246 20.46 24.25 6.55
CA PRO A 246 19.03 24.54 6.69
C PRO A 246 18.30 23.56 7.61
N THR A 247 18.81 22.34 7.74
CA THR A 247 18.21 21.29 8.59
C THR A 247 18.39 21.59 10.06
N ALA A 248 19.59 22.02 10.46
CA ALA A 248 19.89 22.39 11.84
C ALA A 248 19.01 23.55 12.35
N LYS A 249 18.72 24.52 11.47
CA LYS A 249 17.83 25.66 11.76
C LYS A 249 16.40 25.22 12.03
N ILE A 250 15.87 24.31 11.22
CA ILE A 250 14.53 23.72 11.41
C ILE A 250 14.48 22.91 12.71
N ASP A 251 15.51 22.12 13.01
CA ASP A 251 15.56 21.31 14.23
C ASP A 251 15.62 22.18 15.49
N ALA A 252 16.34 23.30 15.45
CA ALA A 252 16.40 24.25 16.55
C ALA A 252 15.08 25.03 16.73
N LEU A 253 14.33 25.29 15.65
CA LEU A 253 12.95 25.78 15.74
C LEU A 253 12.03 24.75 16.43
N TYR A 254 12.03 23.49 15.97
CA TYR A 254 11.20 22.46 16.57
C TYR A 254 11.54 22.23 18.03
N THR A 255 12.83 22.24 18.37
CA THR A 255 13.31 22.20 19.75
C THR A 255 12.67 23.32 20.57
N SER A 256 12.78 24.58 20.11
CA SER A 256 12.21 25.73 20.81
C SER A 256 10.69 25.64 20.98
N ILE A 257 9.97 25.20 19.94
CA ILE A 257 8.51 25.02 20.00
C ILE A 257 8.15 23.92 21.01
N LEU A 258 8.79 22.75 20.95
CA LEU A 258 8.50 21.64 21.85
C LEU A 258 8.83 21.95 23.31
N GLU A 259 9.90 22.69 23.58
CA GLU A 259 10.22 23.18 24.94
C GLU A 259 9.10 24.08 25.49
N ILE A 260 8.54 24.97 24.66
CA ILE A 260 7.45 25.86 25.10
C ILE A 260 6.14 25.07 25.27
N CYS A 261 5.89 24.05 24.45
CA CYS A 261 4.66 23.27 24.48
C CYS A 261 4.61 22.28 25.65
N GLY A 262 5.76 21.72 26.05
CA GLY A 262 5.84 20.60 26.96
C GLY A 262 6.33 20.91 28.38
N LYS A 263 6.14 19.94 29.27
CA LYS A 263 6.69 19.94 30.63
C LYS A 263 7.68 18.78 30.77
N TRP A 264 8.84 18.91 30.15
CA TRP A 264 9.78 17.79 29.99
C TRP A 264 10.47 17.32 31.29
N SER A 265 10.33 18.07 32.38
CA SER A 265 10.74 17.65 33.72
C SER A 265 9.73 16.75 34.43
N ASP A 266 8.50 16.64 33.90
CA ASP A 266 7.41 15.85 34.44
C ASP A 266 7.38 14.47 33.74
N PRO A 267 7.66 13.36 34.45
CA PRO A 267 7.67 12.03 33.87
C PRO A 267 6.33 11.60 33.27
N ASP A 268 5.21 12.02 33.88
CA ASP A 268 3.87 11.65 33.40
C ASP A 268 3.58 12.37 32.08
N PHE A 269 3.95 13.65 31.97
CA PHE A 269 3.86 14.38 30.71
C PHE A 269 4.68 13.72 29.59
N CYS A 270 5.92 13.31 29.88
CA CYS A 270 6.78 12.65 28.88
C CYS A 270 6.17 11.33 28.39
N LYS A 271 5.54 10.57 29.30
CA LYS A 271 4.83 9.33 28.97
C LYS A 271 3.60 9.61 28.09
N ASP A 272 2.78 10.60 28.46
CA ASP A 272 1.59 10.96 27.69
C ASP A 272 1.95 11.49 26.29
N TYR A 273 3.02 12.30 26.19
CA TYR A 273 3.57 12.73 24.90
C TYR A 273 4.01 11.54 24.05
N ALA A 274 4.73 10.59 24.63
CA ALA A 274 5.18 9.41 23.90
C ALA A 274 4.01 8.58 23.36
N ILE A 275 2.97 8.37 24.18
CA ILE A 275 1.75 7.66 23.76
C ILE A 275 1.05 8.42 22.62
N PHE A 276 0.77 9.71 22.80
CA PHE A 276 0.02 10.51 21.83
C PHE A 276 0.78 10.72 20.52
N MET A 277 1.96 11.32 20.60
CA MET A 277 2.75 11.67 19.42
C MET A 277 3.32 10.42 18.77
N GLY A 278 3.74 9.43 19.56
CA GLY A 278 4.24 8.16 19.05
C GLY A 278 3.19 7.38 18.25
N ALA A 279 1.92 7.42 18.65
CA ALA A 279 0.82 6.85 17.87
C ALA A 279 0.65 7.56 16.51
N ILE A 280 0.57 8.90 16.50
CA ILE A 280 0.45 9.70 15.26
C ILE A 280 1.62 9.43 14.30
N ILE A 281 2.80 9.21 14.85
CA ILE A 281 3.98 8.92 14.05
C ILE A 281 3.95 7.47 13.55
N ALA A 282 3.56 6.49 14.35
CA ALA A 282 3.65 5.09 13.93
C ALA A 282 2.48 4.61 13.07
N VAL A 283 1.35 5.32 13.03
CA VAL A 283 0.19 4.88 12.24
C VAL A 283 0.49 4.82 10.73
N LYS A 284 -0.04 3.79 10.05
CA LYS A 284 0.16 3.56 8.61
C LYS A 284 -0.72 4.43 7.72
N ARG A 285 -1.84 4.91 8.29
CA ARG A 285 -2.66 6.01 7.76
C ARG A 285 -3.08 6.92 8.91
N PRO A 286 -3.26 8.24 8.68
CA PRO A 286 -3.77 9.17 9.69
C PRO A 286 -5.09 8.67 10.28
N LEU A 287 -5.20 8.86 11.60
CA LEU A 287 -6.38 8.54 12.39
C LEU A 287 -6.91 9.79 13.06
N SER A 288 -8.23 9.84 13.23
CA SER A 288 -8.85 10.89 14.01
C SER A 288 -8.48 10.82 15.50
N LEU A 289 -8.67 11.93 16.23
CA LEU A 289 -8.45 11.94 17.67
C LEU A 289 -9.35 10.94 18.39
N ALA A 290 -10.60 10.82 17.94
CA ALA A 290 -11.57 9.85 18.46
C ALA A 290 -11.08 8.41 18.25
N ALA A 291 -10.57 8.09 17.07
CA ALA A 291 -10.04 6.76 16.77
C ALA A 291 -8.78 6.44 17.58
N LEU A 292 -7.84 7.38 17.72
CA LEU A 292 -6.65 7.20 18.54
C LEU A 292 -7.00 6.94 20.01
N ARG A 293 -7.98 7.66 20.57
CA ARG A 293 -8.51 7.40 21.92
C ARG A 293 -9.16 6.03 22.05
N ALA A 294 -10.02 5.66 21.10
CA ALA A 294 -10.70 4.36 21.10
C ALA A 294 -9.73 3.18 20.99
N LEU A 295 -8.65 3.34 20.20
CA LEU A 295 -7.58 2.36 20.02
C LEU A 295 -6.79 2.15 21.33
N HIS A 296 -6.59 3.21 22.12
CA HIS A 296 -5.96 3.16 23.46
C HIS A 296 -6.94 2.76 24.58
N GLY A 297 -8.12 2.21 24.25
CA GLY A 297 -9.06 1.67 25.23
C GLY A 297 -10.08 2.67 25.76
N GLY A 298 -10.21 3.86 25.17
CA GLY A 298 -11.24 4.84 25.53
C GLY A 298 -11.05 5.53 26.89
N ASN A 299 -10.00 5.19 27.64
CA ASN A 299 -9.66 5.89 28.87
C ASN A 299 -9.21 7.32 28.51
N GLN A 300 -10.07 8.30 28.82
CA GLN A 300 -9.78 9.74 28.68
C GLN A 300 -8.49 10.16 29.40
N GLU A 301 -8.02 9.37 30.37
CA GLU A 301 -6.76 9.60 31.08
C GLU A 301 -5.51 9.44 30.21
N LEU A 302 -5.51 8.55 29.21
CA LEU A 302 -4.30 8.24 28.41
C LEU A 302 -4.01 9.29 27.33
N LEU A 303 -5.01 10.09 26.95
CA LEU A 303 -4.92 11.17 25.99
C LEU A 303 -5.67 12.37 26.55
N LEU A 304 -5.13 12.94 27.63
CA LEU A 304 -5.69 14.10 28.33
C LEU A 304 -6.13 15.15 27.32
N ASP A 305 -7.38 15.62 27.43
CA ASP A 305 -8.01 16.53 26.47
C ASP A 305 -7.21 17.79 26.16
N ARG A 306 -6.25 18.18 27.00
CA ARG A 306 -5.40 19.36 26.83
C ARG A 306 -4.07 19.11 26.13
N LEU A 307 -3.66 17.85 25.97
CA LEU A 307 -2.39 17.50 25.34
C LEU A 307 -2.41 17.78 23.83
N PRO A 308 -3.44 17.39 23.06
CA PRO A 308 -3.46 17.62 21.62
C PRO A 308 -3.33 19.10 21.25
N GLN A 309 -4.07 20.02 21.91
CA GLN A 309 -4.04 21.45 21.57
C GLN A 309 -2.68 22.10 21.86
N ARG A 310 -1.81 21.49 22.69
CA ARG A 310 -0.44 21.99 22.87
C ARG A 310 0.40 21.83 21.61
N PHE A 311 0.05 20.89 20.73
CA PHE A 311 0.83 20.54 19.55
C PHE A 311 0.18 20.97 18.23
N GLY A 312 -0.88 21.81 18.26
CA GLY A 312 -1.51 22.36 17.04
C GLY A 312 -0.60 23.23 16.18
N SER A 313 0.61 23.56 16.66
CA SER A 313 1.67 24.19 15.87
C SER A 313 2.40 23.25 14.92
N VAL A 314 2.39 21.96 15.21
CA VAL A 314 3.13 20.92 14.50
C VAL A 314 2.22 19.79 14.02
N LEU A 315 0.95 19.81 14.41
CA LEU A 315 -0.12 18.89 14.01
C LEU A 315 -1.27 19.66 13.36
N VAL A 316 -1.99 18.99 12.47
CA VAL A 316 -3.22 19.45 11.81
C VAL A 316 -4.32 18.41 12.08
N GLY A 317 -5.58 18.80 11.96
CA GLY A 317 -6.73 17.91 12.21
C GLY A 317 -7.10 17.81 13.68
N LEU A 318 -6.89 18.90 14.45
CA LEU A 318 -7.19 18.95 15.89
C LEU A 318 -8.47 19.74 16.22
N HIS A 319 -9.12 20.33 15.20
CA HIS A 319 -10.31 21.17 15.38
C HIS A 319 -11.60 20.35 15.47
N ASP A 320 -11.64 19.18 14.82
CA ASP A 320 -12.74 18.20 14.87
C ASP A 320 -12.20 16.85 15.35
N GLU A 321 -12.91 16.18 16.25
CA GLU A 321 -12.49 14.88 16.79
C GLU A 321 -12.51 13.75 15.76
N HIS A 322 -13.22 13.94 14.64
CA HIS A 322 -13.32 12.98 13.54
C HIS A 322 -12.42 13.32 12.35
N GLU A 323 -11.71 14.45 12.38
CA GLU A 323 -10.74 14.79 11.36
C GLU A 323 -9.42 14.02 11.59
N PRO A 324 -8.82 13.41 10.55
CA PRO A 324 -7.56 12.70 10.71
C PRO A 324 -6.40 13.61 11.12
N ILE A 325 -5.68 13.21 12.17
CA ILE A 325 -4.51 13.96 12.66
C ILE A 325 -3.27 13.57 11.85
N HIS A 326 -2.54 14.57 11.38
CA HIS A 326 -1.24 14.38 10.77
C HIS A 326 -0.26 15.49 11.15
N THR A 327 1.04 15.24 10.94
CA THR A 327 2.06 16.26 11.14
C THR A 327 1.91 17.37 10.10
N LEU A 328 2.10 18.63 10.52
CA LEU A 328 2.04 19.80 9.64
C LEU A 328 3.06 19.72 8.50
N HIS A 329 4.22 19.10 8.75
CA HIS A 329 5.24 18.91 7.72
C HIS A 329 6.12 17.68 8.01
N LEU A 330 6.54 16.97 6.95
CA LEU A 330 7.35 15.77 7.03
C LEU A 330 8.69 15.97 7.78
N SER A 331 9.30 17.16 7.72
CA SER A 331 10.53 17.44 8.48
C SER A 331 10.33 17.37 9.99
N PHE A 332 9.12 17.63 10.51
CA PHE A 332 8.83 17.47 11.93
C PHE A 332 8.84 16.00 12.32
N ARG A 333 8.19 15.13 11.53
CA ARG A 333 8.26 13.67 11.70
C ARG A 333 9.71 13.20 11.75
N GLU A 334 10.52 13.54 10.75
CA GLU A 334 11.94 13.16 10.71
C GLU A 334 12.75 13.70 11.89
N PHE A 335 12.40 14.90 12.39
CA PHE A 335 13.04 15.45 13.57
C PHE A 335 12.79 14.56 14.78
N VAL A 336 11.53 14.26 15.10
CA VAL A 336 11.17 13.46 16.28
C VAL A 336 11.56 11.98 16.14
N THR A 337 11.66 11.42 14.94
CA THR A 337 11.98 9.98 14.74
C THR A 337 13.44 9.66 14.48
N VAL A 338 14.27 10.63 14.07
CA VAL A 338 15.67 10.36 13.70
C VAL A 338 16.62 11.37 14.30
N ARG A 339 16.37 12.67 14.09
CA ARG A 339 17.37 13.70 14.40
C ARG A 339 17.42 14.03 15.90
N ALA A 340 16.28 14.03 16.57
CA ALA A 340 16.18 14.29 18.01
C ALA A 340 17.00 13.29 18.86
N ALA A 341 17.23 12.06 18.40
CA ALA A 341 18.06 11.07 19.10
C ALA A 341 19.55 11.42 19.15
N LYS A 342 20.03 12.30 18.26
CA LYS A 342 21.47 12.55 18.05
C LYS A 342 22.09 13.47 19.10
N SER A 343 21.30 14.30 19.80
CA SER A 343 21.78 15.23 20.83
C SER A 343 21.10 14.92 22.17
N PRO A 344 21.84 15.00 23.31
CA PRO A 344 21.27 14.83 24.64
C PRO A 344 20.09 15.78 24.93
N ASP A 345 20.18 17.03 24.49
CA ASP A 345 19.18 18.07 24.81
C ASP A 345 17.84 17.82 24.12
N THR A 346 17.88 17.23 22.91
CA THR A 346 16.68 16.93 22.10
C THR A 346 16.16 15.51 22.30
N ARG A 347 16.91 14.64 22.98
CA ARG A 347 16.60 13.22 23.10
C ARG A 347 15.26 12.95 23.79
N LYS A 348 14.80 13.86 24.64
CA LYS A 348 13.47 13.82 25.28
C LYS A 348 12.29 13.93 24.30
N PHE A 349 12.51 14.47 23.10
CA PHE A 349 11.50 14.55 22.05
C PHE A 349 11.47 13.32 21.14
N TYR A 350 12.49 12.46 21.23
CA TYR A 350 12.67 11.34 20.31
C TYR A 350 11.60 10.27 20.50
N LEU A 351 11.09 9.77 19.38
CA LEU A 351 10.10 8.71 19.30
C LEU A 351 10.62 7.61 18.38
N SER A 352 10.78 6.41 18.94
CA SER A 352 11.10 5.22 18.14
C SER A 352 9.86 4.78 17.37
N GLU A 353 9.81 5.06 16.07
CA GLU A 353 8.69 4.66 15.20
C GLU A 353 8.43 3.15 15.28
N LYS A 354 9.51 2.37 15.37
CA LYS A 354 9.43 0.91 15.50
C LYS A 354 8.79 0.47 16.82
N GLU A 355 9.18 1.05 17.96
CA GLU A 355 8.58 0.70 19.26
C GLU A 355 7.08 1.04 19.31
N HIS A 356 6.69 2.19 18.76
CA HIS A 356 5.29 2.58 18.71
C HIS A 356 4.50 1.74 17.69
N SER A 357 5.11 1.33 16.57
CA SER A 357 4.52 0.38 15.62
C SER A 357 4.23 -0.97 16.29
N GLN A 358 5.17 -1.47 17.10
CA GLN A 358 4.97 -2.70 17.88
C GLN A 358 3.82 -2.54 18.89
N LYS A 359 3.72 -1.37 19.54
CA LYS A 359 2.60 -1.10 20.46
C LYS A 359 1.26 -1.03 19.72
N LEU A 360 1.22 -0.42 18.53
CA LEU A 360 0.03 -0.39 17.68
C LEU A 360 -0.40 -1.78 17.26
N ALA A 361 0.52 -2.74 17.05
CA ALA A 361 0.15 -4.14 16.77
C ALA A 361 -0.73 -4.72 17.88
N GLU A 362 -0.32 -4.55 19.14
CA GLU A 362 -1.09 -5.00 20.31
C GLU A 362 -2.45 -4.29 20.39
N LEU A 363 -2.48 -2.97 20.19
CA LEU A 363 -3.71 -2.19 20.28
C LEU A 363 -4.70 -2.53 19.14
N CYS A 364 -4.20 -2.77 17.93
CA CYS A 364 -5.00 -3.21 16.79
C CYS A 364 -5.63 -4.58 17.07
N LEU A 365 -4.84 -5.57 17.49
CA LEU A 365 -5.34 -6.91 17.83
C LEU A 365 -6.37 -6.84 18.95
N ARG A 366 -6.08 -6.10 20.02
CA ARG A 366 -7.01 -5.90 21.15
C ARG A 366 -8.31 -5.25 20.71
N THR A 367 -8.25 -4.25 19.84
CA THR A 367 -9.43 -3.55 19.32
C THR A 367 -10.28 -4.45 18.44
N MET A 368 -9.65 -5.21 17.53
CA MET A 368 -10.34 -6.17 16.67
C MET A 368 -11.05 -7.23 17.51
N VAL A 369 -10.34 -7.87 18.44
CA VAL A 369 -10.93 -8.86 19.36
C VAL A 369 -12.11 -8.26 20.14
N ARG A 370 -11.92 -7.08 20.75
CA ARG A 370 -12.96 -6.42 21.56
C ARG A 370 -14.20 -6.10 20.74
N GLU A 371 -14.04 -5.42 19.60
CA GLU A 371 -15.19 -4.88 18.85
C GLU A 371 -15.90 -5.96 18.02
N MET A 372 -15.16 -6.91 17.43
CA MET A 372 -15.77 -8.02 16.69
C MET A 372 -16.49 -9.02 17.61
N THR A 373 -16.07 -9.14 18.87
CA THR A 373 -16.78 -9.95 19.88
C THR A 373 -18.00 -9.20 20.43
N ALA A 374 -17.93 -7.88 20.56
CA ALA A 374 -19.01 -7.09 21.14
C ALA A 374 -20.24 -7.00 20.22
N ALA A 375 -20.05 -6.88 18.90
CA ALA A 375 -21.15 -6.81 17.95
C ALA A 375 -20.76 -7.43 16.58
N PRO A 376 -21.68 -8.15 15.91
CA PRO A 376 -21.43 -8.67 14.58
C PRO A 376 -21.34 -7.53 13.55
N ILE A 377 -20.39 -7.65 12.63
CA ILE A 377 -20.27 -6.75 11.48
C ILE A 377 -21.32 -7.17 10.45
N THR A 378 -22.23 -6.25 10.10
CA THR A 378 -23.30 -6.56 9.15
C THR A 378 -22.72 -6.71 7.75
N GLY A 379 -23.03 -7.82 7.10
CA GLY A 379 -22.53 -8.18 5.77
C GLY A 379 -21.24 -9.01 5.78
N ALA A 380 -20.64 -9.26 6.94
CA ALA A 380 -19.50 -10.18 7.09
C ALA A 380 -19.95 -11.66 7.03
N GLY A 381 -18.98 -12.57 6.95
CA GLY A 381 -19.16 -14.02 6.80
C GLY A 381 -19.25 -14.49 5.34
N TYR A 382 -19.14 -13.59 4.36
CA TYR A 382 -19.32 -13.91 2.94
C TYR A 382 -18.20 -14.76 2.33
N LEU A 383 -17.07 -14.92 3.01
CA LEU A 383 -15.99 -15.82 2.58
C LEU A 383 -16.13 -17.26 3.11
N ALA A 384 -17.05 -17.50 4.05
CA ALA A 384 -17.30 -18.84 4.56
C ALA A 384 -18.02 -19.71 3.50
N GLU A 385 -17.65 -20.98 3.42
CA GLU A 385 -18.37 -21.98 2.63
C GLU A 385 -19.85 -21.96 3.09
N HIS A 386 -20.79 -21.74 2.16
CA HIS A 386 -22.27 -21.74 2.35
C HIS A 386 -23.00 -20.43 2.70
N VAL A 387 -22.34 -19.26 2.76
CA VAL A 387 -23.02 -18.04 3.28
C VAL A 387 -23.65 -17.11 2.23
N ASP A 388 -23.18 -17.05 0.98
CA ASP A 388 -23.87 -16.27 -0.07
C ASP A 388 -23.37 -16.62 -1.50
N ASP A 389 -24.25 -17.12 -2.38
CA ASP A 389 -23.94 -17.44 -3.79
C ASP A 389 -23.72 -16.18 -4.66
N ARG A 390 -23.86 -14.98 -4.09
CA ARG A 390 -23.59 -13.74 -4.82
C ARG A 390 -22.10 -13.60 -5.06
N PRO A 391 -21.63 -13.45 -6.31
CA PRO A 391 -20.20 -13.46 -6.63
C PRO A 391 -19.44 -12.17 -6.27
N GLY A 392 -20.11 -11.11 -5.79
CA GLY A 392 -19.50 -9.81 -5.48
C GLY A 392 -18.97 -9.65 -4.05
N ILE A 393 -18.45 -8.46 -3.74
CA ILE A 393 -18.02 -8.08 -2.38
C ILE A 393 -19.14 -7.24 -1.73
N PRO A 394 -19.77 -7.71 -0.64
CA PRO A 394 -20.83 -6.96 0.01
C PRO A 394 -20.27 -5.72 0.71
N ARG A 395 -21.08 -4.65 0.75
CA ARG A 395 -20.77 -3.48 1.56
C ARG A 395 -20.99 -3.79 3.04
N LEU A 396 -19.94 -3.64 3.84
CA LEU A 396 -20.03 -3.82 5.29
C LEU A 396 -20.52 -2.56 6.00
N THR A 397 -21.26 -2.74 7.10
CA THR A 397 -21.69 -1.65 7.99
C THR A 397 -21.46 -2.00 9.46
N GLY A 398 -21.37 -0.98 10.33
CA GLY A 398 -21.03 -1.15 11.74
C GLY A 398 -19.53 -1.14 12.03
N LEU A 399 -18.72 -0.63 11.09
CA LEU A 399 -17.28 -0.48 11.26
C LEU A 399 -16.96 0.86 11.92
N SER A 400 -16.20 0.81 13.01
CA SER A 400 -15.55 1.98 13.58
C SER A 400 -14.23 2.27 12.84
N GLU A 401 -13.75 3.52 12.91
CA GLU A 401 -12.49 3.90 12.24
C GLU A 401 -11.30 3.10 12.77
N GLN A 402 -11.22 2.88 14.09
CA GLN A 402 -10.16 2.10 14.73
C GLN A 402 -10.23 0.60 14.41
N LEU A 403 -11.43 0.04 14.23
CA LEU A 403 -11.60 -1.36 13.82
C LEU A 403 -11.14 -1.55 12.37
N GLN A 404 -11.55 -0.64 11.49
CA GLN A 404 -11.10 -0.63 10.09
C GLN A 404 -9.57 -0.51 10.02
N TYR A 405 -8.99 0.44 10.75
CA TYR A 405 -7.53 0.60 10.84
C TYR A 405 -6.84 -0.66 11.35
N GLY A 406 -7.40 -1.27 12.40
CA GLY A 406 -6.91 -2.53 12.94
C GLY A 406 -6.84 -3.61 11.88
N CYS A 407 -7.91 -3.82 11.12
CA CYS A 407 -7.98 -4.81 10.04
C CYS A 407 -6.96 -4.53 8.92
N GLU A 408 -6.78 -3.26 8.56
CA GLU A 408 -5.89 -2.81 7.47
C GLU A 408 -4.41 -2.91 7.84
N SER A 409 -4.04 -2.63 9.09
CA SER A 409 -2.64 -2.34 9.47
C SER A 409 -2.01 -3.30 10.46
N TRP A 410 -2.77 -4.20 11.11
CA TRP A 410 -2.19 -5.09 12.14
C TRP A 410 -1.08 -5.98 11.57
N SER A 411 -1.22 -6.44 10.33
CA SER A 411 -0.27 -7.31 9.63
C SER A 411 1.07 -6.62 9.37
N ASP A 412 1.05 -5.32 9.09
CA ASP A 412 2.27 -4.54 8.91
C ASP A 412 2.95 -4.26 10.25
N HIS A 413 2.16 -3.91 11.27
CA HIS A 413 2.68 -3.62 12.61
C HIS A 413 3.28 -4.86 13.29
N ILE A 414 2.67 -6.02 13.12
CA ILE A 414 3.16 -7.25 13.75
C ILE A 414 4.52 -7.67 13.18
N CYS A 415 4.77 -7.39 11.90
CA CYS A 415 6.06 -7.66 11.26
C CYS A 415 7.22 -6.85 11.85
N ASP A 416 6.94 -5.74 12.55
CA ASP A 416 7.95 -4.92 13.23
C ASP A 416 8.36 -5.51 14.60
N ILE A 417 7.62 -6.47 15.15
CA ILE A 417 7.91 -7.14 16.43
C ILE A 417 9.03 -8.16 16.25
N GLN A 418 10.07 -8.08 17.08
CA GLN A 418 11.15 -9.10 17.09
C GLN A 418 10.81 -10.32 17.95
N SER A 419 10.13 -10.10 19.09
CA SER A 419 9.68 -11.15 19.99
C SER A 419 8.30 -10.80 20.52
N PRO A 420 7.28 -11.65 20.38
CA PRO A 420 5.94 -11.37 20.90
C PRO A 420 5.98 -11.23 22.42
N THR A 421 5.29 -10.21 22.93
CA THR A 421 4.97 -10.13 24.37
C THR A 421 3.88 -11.14 24.72
N ILE A 422 3.74 -11.48 26.00
CA ILE A 422 2.67 -12.38 26.48
C ILE A 422 1.29 -11.84 26.05
N ALA A 423 1.07 -10.53 26.13
CA ALA A 423 -0.19 -9.91 25.73
C ALA A 423 -0.48 -10.06 24.22
N VAL A 424 0.51 -9.82 23.37
CA VAL A 424 0.35 -10.04 21.91
C VAL A 424 0.09 -11.52 21.63
N ALA A 425 0.76 -12.40 22.36
CA ALA A 425 0.57 -13.84 22.20
C ALA A 425 -0.87 -14.27 22.53
N GLU A 426 -1.40 -13.85 23.68
CA GLU A 426 -2.78 -14.13 24.09
C GLU A 426 -3.80 -13.58 23.09
N LEU A 427 -3.62 -12.34 22.63
CA LEU A 427 -4.48 -11.71 21.63
C LEU A 427 -4.46 -12.46 20.30
N LEU A 428 -3.31 -12.98 19.87
CA LEU A 428 -3.22 -13.81 18.67
C LEU A 428 -3.96 -15.14 18.84
N ARG A 429 -3.92 -15.75 20.03
CA ARG A 429 -4.66 -17.01 20.30
C ARG A 429 -6.17 -16.83 20.18
N GLU A 430 -6.67 -15.63 20.51
CA GLU A 430 -8.09 -15.30 20.40
C GLU A 430 -8.46 -14.80 18.98
N PHE A 431 -7.61 -13.98 18.38
CA PHE A 431 -7.87 -13.37 17.06
C PHE A 431 -7.82 -14.37 15.91
N LEU A 432 -6.78 -15.20 15.86
CA LEU A 432 -6.50 -16.06 14.71
C LEU A 432 -7.62 -17.06 14.39
N PRO A 433 -8.23 -17.77 15.37
CA PRO A 433 -9.28 -18.74 15.09
C PRO A 433 -10.66 -18.11 14.82
N HIS A 434 -10.93 -16.90 15.33
CA HIS A 434 -12.30 -16.36 15.40
C HIS A 434 -12.53 -15.12 14.53
N HIS A 435 -11.49 -14.34 14.24
CA HIS A 435 -11.63 -12.99 13.71
C HIS A 435 -10.78 -12.73 12.47
N HIS A 436 -9.83 -13.61 12.14
CA HIS A 436 -8.93 -13.40 11.02
C HIS A 436 -9.67 -13.32 9.66
N SER A 437 -10.56 -14.26 9.36
CA SER A 437 -11.34 -14.23 8.11
C SER A 437 -12.19 -12.96 8.01
N THR A 438 -12.86 -12.57 9.10
CA THR A 438 -13.61 -11.30 9.18
C THR A 438 -12.71 -10.09 8.93
N SER A 439 -11.47 -10.08 9.43
CA SER A 439 -10.53 -8.98 9.15
C SER A 439 -10.19 -8.87 7.66
N ILE A 440 -10.04 -10.00 6.97
CA ILE A 440 -9.81 -10.04 5.51
C ILE A 440 -11.03 -9.51 4.76
N GLU A 441 -12.23 -9.89 5.20
CA GLU A 441 -13.49 -9.41 4.62
C GLU A 441 -13.66 -7.91 4.75
N VAL A 442 -13.27 -7.35 5.89
CA VAL A 442 -13.25 -5.90 6.12
C VAL A 442 -12.29 -5.23 5.15
N VAL A 443 -11.04 -5.69 5.08
CA VAL A 443 -10.04 -5.14 4.15
C VAL A 443 -10.55 -5.18 2.71
N ALA A 444 -11.07 -6.33 2.27
CA ALA A 444 -11.60 -6.46 0.92
C ALA A 444 -12.80 -5.55 0.63
N SER A 445 -13.65 -5.24 1.61
CA SER A 445 -14.79 -4.33 1.43
C SER A 445 -14.43 -2.85 1.53
N THR A 446 -13.40 -2.46 2.29
CA THR A 446 -13.12 -1.05 2.62
C THR A 446 -11.84 -0.50 2.01
N SER A 447 -10.93 -1.37 1.59
CA SER A 447 -9.57 -0.98 1.18
C SER A 447 -8.98 -1.95 0.15
N THR A 448 -7.69 -1.81 -0.13
CA THR A 448 -6.94 -2.67 -1.07
C THR A 448 -6.32 -3.84 -0.32
N PHE A 449 -6.63 -5.05 -0.76
CA PHE A 449 -6.04 -6.28 -0.26
C PHE A 449 -4.60 -6.43 -0.81
N VAL A 450 -3.62 -6.51 0.09
CA VAL A 450 -2.18 -6.59 -0.25
C VAL A 450 -1.55 -7.94 0.07
N GLY A 451 -2.36 -8.93 0.50
CA GLY A 451 -1.90 -10.25 0.90
C GLY A 451 -1.66 -10.39 2.41
N THR A 452 -1.49 -11.63 2.84
CA THR A 452 -1.38 -12.04 4.25
C THR A 452 -0.06 -12.75 4.57
N LEU A 453 0.72 -13.13 3.55
CA LEU A 453 1.94 -13.93 3.73
C LEU A 453 3.02 -13.32 4.64
N PRO A 454 3.31 -12.00 4.63
CA PRO A 454 4.34 -11.45 5.52
C PRO A 454 4.01 -11.67 7.00
N ALA A 455 2.79 -11.31 7.41
CA ALA A 455 2.30 -11.54 8.77
C ALA A 455 2.25 -13.05 9.08
N TRP A 456 1.86 -13.87 8.12
CA TRP A 456 1.81 -15.32 8.30
C TRP A 456 3.18 -15.95 8.53
N ARG A 457 4.19 -15.56 7.74
CA ARG A 457 5.58 -16.00 7.93
C ARG A 457 6.10 -15.56 9.29
N TRP A 458 5.71 -14.37 9.74
CA TRP A 458 6.04 -13.88 11.06
C TRP A 458 5.41 -14.75 12.15
N VAL A 459 4.11 -15.04 12.09
CA VAL A 459 3.39 -15.88 13.08
C VAL A 459 4.03 -17.28 13.15
N LYS A 460 4.29 -17.93 12.00
CA LYS A 460 4.97 -19.24 11.96
C LYS A 460 6.38 -19.22 12.52
N GLY A 461 7.10 -18.10 12.36
CA GLY A 461 8.51 -17.98 12.74
C GLY A 461 8.74 -17.85 14.24
N HIS A 462 7.76 -17.35 15.00
CA HIS A 462 7.96 -16.93 16.40
C HIS A 462 7.40 -17.89 17.45
N ASP A 463 6.34 -18.66 17.15
CA ASP A 463 5.85 -19.67 18.09
C ASP A 463 5.32 -20.92 17.39
N LYS A 464 5.74 -22.08 17.88
CA LYS A 464 5.23 -23.38 17.42
C LYS A 464 3.83 -23.66 17.93
N GLU A 465 3.39 -23.00 19.01
CA GLU A 465 2.02 -23.11 19.52
C GLU A 465 1.00 -22.45 18.59
N TYR A 466 1.35 -21.37 17.88
CA TYR A 466 0.44 -20.75 16.90
C TYR A 466 0.12 -21.66 15.71
N LEU A 467 1.02 -22.58 15.36
CA LEU A 467 0.80 -23.57 14.30
C LEU A 467 -0.39 -24.50 14.60
N GLY A 468 -0.78 -24.67 15.87
CA GLY A 468 -1.93 -25.48 16.27
C GLY A 468 -3.23 -24.70 16.46
N LEU A 469 -3.16 -23.37 16.50
CA LEU A 469 -4.31 -22.49 16.72
C LEU A 469 -4.95 -22.00 15.42
N TYR A 470 -4.25 -22.16 14.31
CA TYR A 470 -4.68 -21.61 13.04
C TYR A 470 -4.85 -22.71 12.00
N ASP A 471 -6.05 -22.80 11.45
CA ASP A 471 -6.35 -23.74 10.38
C ASP A 471 -5.87 -23.17 9.02
N GLU A 472 -4.68 -23.59 8.62
CA GLU A 472 -4.10 -23.28 7.30
C GLU A 472 -5.02 -23.67 6.14
N THR A 473 -5.87 -24.69 6.33
CA THR A 473 -6.83 -25.15 5.31
C THR A 473 -7.94 -24.12 5.15
N SER A 474 -8.56 -23.71 6.26
CA SER A 474 -9.59 -22.66 6.29
C SER A 474 -9.06 -21.32 5.77
N HIS A 475 -7.82 -20.96 6.10
CA HIS A 475 -7.20 -19.74 5.57
C HIS A 475 -6.99 -19.79 4.06
N ALA A 476 -6.46 -20.90 3.56
CA ALA A 476 -6.30 -21.09 2.12
C ALA A 476 -7.64 -21.05 1.37
N GLU A 477 -8.71 -21.58 1.98
CA GLU A 477 -10.08 -21.50 1.48
C GLU A 477 -10.61 -20.06 1.47
N THR A 478 -10.45 -19.33 2.57
CA THR A 478 -10.85 -17.93 2.71
C THR A 478 -10.22 -17.08 1.59
N LEU A 479 -8.92 -17.27 1.35
CA LEU A 479 -8.18 -16.57 0.28
C LEU A 479 -8.61 -17.01 -1.12
N HIS A 480 -8.92 -18.29 -1.32
CA HIS A 480 -9.44 -18.80 -2.59
C HIS A 480 -10.77 -18.13 -2.93
N ASN A 481 -11.71 -18.12 -1.98
CA ASN A 481 -13.03 -17.50 -2.12
C ASN A 481 -12.91 -15.98 -2.33
N LEU A 482 -12.00 -15.33 -1.61
CA LEU A 482 -11.73 -13.90 -1.79
C LEU A 482 -11.27 -13.61 -3.22
N ALA A 483 -10.35 -14.42 -3.75
CA ALA A 483 -9.82 -14.22 -5.09
C ALA A 483 -10.90 -14.32 -6.17
N VAL A 484 -11.84 -15.27 -6.04
CA VAL A 484 -13.00 -15.41 -6.94
C VAL A 484 -13.87 -14.15 -6.91
N ARG A 485 -14.17 -13.63 -5.71
CA ARG A 485 -15.00 -12.42 -5.55
C ARG A 485 -14.32 -11.16 -6.06
N LEU A 486 -13.02 -10.98 -5.77
CA LEU A 486 -12.23 -9.85 -6.27
C LEU A 486 -12.19 -9.83 -7.81
N ARG A 487 -12.05 -11.00 -8.44
CA ARG A 487 -12.10 -11.10 -9.89
C ARG A 487 -13.47 -10.70 -10.44
N HIS A 488 -14.55 -11.14 -9.81
CA HIS A 488 -15.90 -10.76 -10.24
C HIS A 488 -16.12 -9.24 -10.18
N GLU A 489 -15.55 -8.56 -9.18
CA GLU A 489 -15.53 -7.08 -9.07
C GLU A 489 -14.52 -6.40 -10.03
N GLY A 490 -13.81 -7.15 -10.87
CA GLY A 490 -12.79 -6.62 -11.79
C GLY A 490 -11.47 -6.20 -11.12
N ARG A 491 -11.28 -6.51 -9.83
CA ARG A 491 -10.08 -6.20 -9.04
C ARG A 491 -8.99 -7.25 -9.25
N LEU A 492 -8.55 -7.39 -10.50
CA LEU A 492 -7.74 -8.52 -10.98
C LEU A 492 -6.38 -8.66 -10.30
N GLU A 493 -5.69 -7.56 -9.99
CA GLU A 493 -4.40 -7.61 -9.27
C GLU A 493 -4.57 -8.12 -7.82
N GLU A 494 -5.65 -7.72 -7.15
CA GLU A 494 -5.92 -8.17 -5.78
C GLU A 494 -6.38 -9.63 -5.77
N ALA A 495 -7.17 -10.04 -6.77
CA ALA A 495 -7.55 -11.44 -6.99
C ALA A 495 -6.30 -12.31 -7.21
N LEU A 496 -5.34 -11.83 -8.00
CA LEU A 496 -4.07 -12.50 -8.22
C LEU A 496 -3.31 -12.68 -6.90
N VAL A 497 -3.16 -11.63 -6.08
CA VAL A 497 -2.46 -11.70 -4.79
C VAL A 497 -3.13 -12.72 -3.84
N ALA A 498 -4.46 -12.66 -3.69
CA ALA A 498 -5.20 -13.61 -2.87
C ALA A 498 -5.04 -15.06 -3.36
N SER A 499 -5.03 -15.27 -4.68
CA SER A 499 -4.83 -16.58 -5.29
C SER A 499 -3.40 -17.11 -5.11
N GLU A 500 -2.38 -16.25 -5.26
CA GLU A 500 -0.98 -16.61 -5.01
C GLU A 500 -0.76 -17.02 -3.54
N ASP A 501 -1.35 -16.28 -2.59
CA ASP A 501 -1.32 -16.61 -1.16
C ASP A 501 -2.01 -17.95 -0.87
N SER A 502 -3.20 -18.18 -1.44
CA SER A 502 -3.94 -19.45 -1.29
C SER A 502 -3.14 -20.64 -1.83
N VAL A 503 -2.60 -20.52 -3.05
CA VAL A 503 -1.74 -21.55 -3.66
C VAL A 503 -0.49 -21.79 -2.81
N HIS A 504 0.13 -20.74 -2.24
CA HIS A 504 1.29 -20.90 -1.37
C HIS A 504 0.96 -21.77 -0.16
N LEU A 505 -0.17 -21.52 0.51
CA LEU A 505 -0.62 -22.29 1.68
C LEU A 505 -0.98 -23.73 1.29
N ARG A 506 -1.76 -23.93 0.23
CA ARG A 506 -2.13 -25.27 -0.25
C ARG A 506 -0.89 -26.09 -0.66
N ARG A 507 0.15 -25.45 -1.23
CA ARG A 507 1.44 -26.12 -1.51
C ARG A 507 2.17 -26.55 -0.25
N VAL A 508 2.08 -25.78 0.84
CA VAL A 508 2.68 -26.17 2.13
C VAL A 508 1.90 -27.34 2.74
N LEU A 509 0.56 -27.31 2.69
CA LEU A 509 -0.30 -28.37 3.19
C LEU A 509 -0.17 -29.70 2.42
N ALA A 510 0.02 -29.63 1.11
CA ALA A 510 0.20 -30.83 0.28
C ALA A 510 1.55 -31.55 0.51
N GLN A 511 2.50 -30.91 1.20
CA GLN A 511 3.80 -31.52 1.50
C GLN A 511 3.71 -32.56 2.64
N PRO A 512 4.56 -33.61 2.63
CA PRO A 512 4.66 -34.52 3.77
C PRO A 512 5.09 -33.78 5.05
N PRO A 513 4.52 -34.10 6.22
CA PRO A 513 5.00 -33.55 7.47
C PRO A 513 6.46 -33.96 7.71
N ALA A 514 7.30 -33.00 8.08
CA ALA A 514 8.75 -33.15 8.34
C ALA A 514 9.11 -34.07 9.53
N LYS A 515 8.17 -34.91 10.02
CA LYS A 515 8.36 -35.83 11.16
C LYS A 515 8.68 -37.27 10.74
N SER A 516 9.09 -37.50 9.50
CA SER A 516 9.81 -38.73 9.14
C SER A 516 11.27 -38.57 9.59
N LYS A 517 11.80 -39.48 10.40
CA LYS A 517 13.20 -39.51 10.89
C LYS A 517 14.28 -39.59 9.78
N HIS A 518 13.89 -39.41 8.53
CA HIS A 518 14.76 -39.35 7.36
C HIS A 518 14.52 -38.05 6.58
N ALA A 519 14.76 -36.90 7.22
CA ALA A 519 14.94 -35.65 6.47
C ALA A 519 16.26 -35.78 5.69
N THR A 520 16.15 -36.13 4.40
CA THR A 520 17.32 -36.24 3.53
C THR A 520 17.69 -34.86 2.99
N PRO A 521 18.94 -34.62 2.57
CA PRO A 521 19.37 -33.36 1.96
C PRO A 521 18.52 -32.86 0.77
N LEU A 522 17.58 -33.69 0.26
CA LEU A 522 16.60 -33.30 -0.74
C LEU A 522 15.56 -32.29 -0.25
N ASP A 523 15.23 -32.25 1.04
CA ASP A 523 14.18 -31.38 1.59
C ASP A 523 14.65 -29.91 1.68
N SER A 524 15.96 -29.68 1.90
CA SER A 524 16.55 -28.33 1.83
C SER A 524 16.71 -27.84 0.37
N ILE A 525 16.92 -28.76 -0.57
CA ILE A 525 16.94 -28.47 -2.01
C ILE A 525 15.53 -28.14 -2.51
N PHE A 526 14.49 -28.74 -1.94
CA PHE A 526 13.08 -28.42 -2.24
C PHE A 526 12.74 -26.96 -1.89
N HIS A 527 13.14 -26.48 -0.71
CA HIS A 527 13.00 -25.07 -0.33
C HIS A 527 13.73 -24.10 -1.29
N ARG A 528 14.89 -24.50 -1.84
CA ARG A 528 15.64 -23.69 -2.81
C ARG A 528 15.07 -23.75 -4.23
N LEU A 529 14.50 -24.88 -4.67
CA LEU A 529 13.96 -25.05 -6.01
C LEU A 529 12.55 -24.46 -6.18
N SER A 530 11.74 -24.44 -5.13
CA SER A 530 10.44 -23.74 -5.12
C SER A 530 10.58 -22.23 -5.37
N ASN A 531 11.71 -21.65 -4.96
CA ASN A 531 11.99 -20.22 -5.11
C ASN A 531 12.67 -19.86 -6.45
N ILE A 532 13.15 -20.86 -7.22
CA ILE A 532 13.95 -20.64 -8.43
C ILE A 532 13.33 -21.41 -9.59
N GLY A 533 12.17 -20.96 -10.08
CA GLY A 533 11.66 -21.13 -11.47
C GLY A 533 11.69 -22.51 -12.17
N LYS A 534 12.11 -23.60 -11.53
CA LYS A 534 12.28 -24.93 -12.13
C LYS A 534 11.17 -25.87 -11.65
N ARG A 535 9.94 -25.51 -12.00
CA ARG A 535 8.68 -26.18 -11.63
C ARG A 535 8.55 -27.61 -12.18
N ASN A 536 9.19 -27.93 -13.31
CA ASN A 536 9.23 -29.30 -13.85
C ASN A 536 9.92 -30.32 -12.92
N ALA A 537 10.95 -29.88 -12.17
CA ALA A 537 11.63 -30.75 -11.20
C ALA A 537 10.79 -30.96 -9.92
N ALA A 538 9.96 -29.97 -9.55
CA ALA A 538 9.01 -30.08 -8.46
C ALA A 538 7.86 -31.05 -8.83
N MET A 539 7.30 -30.97 -10.04
CA MET A 539 6.29 -31.90 -10.54
C MET A 539 6.76 -33.36 -10.59
N ILE A 540 7.99 -33.61 -11.07
CA ILE A 540 8.57 -34.96 -11.06
C ILE A 540 8.70 -35.49 -9.63
N LYS A 541 9.02 -34.62 -8.67
CA LYS A 541 9.14 -35.00 -7.24
C LYS A 541 7.79 -35.17 -6.55
N VAL A 542 6.76 -34.40 -6.88
CA VAL A 542 5.37 -34.66 -6.43
C VAL A 542 4.92 -36.02 -6.96
N ARG A 543 5.12 -36.29 -8.24
CA ARG A 543 4.81 -37.59 -8.87
C ARG A 543 5.59 -38.74 -8.21
N GLN A 544 6.87 -38.54 -7.90
CA GLN A 544 7.69 -39.52 -7.17
C GLN A 544 7.33 -39.64 -5.68
N ALA A 545 6.86 -38.58 -5.02
CA ALA A 545 6.42 -38.60 -3.62
C ALA A 545 5.06 -39.30 -3.47
N MET A 546 4.12 -39.04 -4.38
CA MET A 546 2.86 -39.78 -4.53
C MET A 546 3.15 -41.27 -4.79
N HIS A 547 4.04 -41.57 -5.74
CA HIS A 547 4.41 -42.95 -6.07
C HIS A 547 5.18 -43.68 -4.95
N ARG A 548 6.01 -42.98 -4.16
CA ARG A 548 6.69 -43.57 -2.98
C ARG A 548 5.75 -43.82 -1.80
N ARG A 549 4.69 -43.01 -1.65
CA ARG A 549 3.63 -43.21 -0.64
C ARG A 549 2.75 -44.43 -0.96
N GLN A 550 2.62 -44.77 -2.24
CA GLN A 550 1.90 -45.97 -2.70
C GLN A 550 2.51 -47.29 -2.20
N ASN A 551 3.82 -47.32 -1.92
CA ASN A 551 4.50 -48.50 -1.36
C ASN A 551 4.34 -48.65 0.16
N GLY A 552 3.57 -47.76 0.83
CA GLY A 552 3.28 -47.85 2.24
C GLY A 552 1.90 -47.26 2.58
N THR A 553 0.87 -48.13 2.59
CA THR A 553 -0.54 -47.87 2.97
C THR A 553 -1.24 -46.73 2.21
N GLY A 554 -2.41 -47.00 1.63
CA GLY A 554 -3.15 -46.09 0.75
C GLY A 554 -3.32 -44.65 1.27
N GLU A 555 -3.43 -43.70 0.35
CA GLU A 555 -3.52 -42.27 0.66
C GLU A 555 -4.64 -41.96 1.67
N SER A 556 -4.36 -41.11 2.66
CA SER A 556 -5.42 -40.60 3.53
C SER A 556 -6.39 -39.73 2.71
N PRO A 557 -7.71 -39.81 2.94
CA PRO A 557 -8.70 -38.96 2.27
C PRO A 557 -8.39 -37.46 2.34
N GLU A 558 -7.72 -37.01 3.41
CA GLU A 558 -7.29 -35.61 3.61
C GLU A 558 -6.21 -35.17 2.61
N THR A 559 -5.30 -36.05 2.22
CA THR A 559 -4.22 -35.73 1.27
C THR A 559 -4.77 -35.56 -0.14
N VAL A 560 -5.72 -36.41 -0.53
CA VAL A 560 -6.45 -36.33 -1.80
C VAL A 560 -7.21 -35.00 -1.88
N ASN A 561 -7.98 -34.65 -0.84
CA ASN A 561 -8.73 -33.40 -0.74
C ASN A 561 -7.81 -32.16 -0.83
N THR A 562 -6.64 -32.20 -0.17
CA THR A 562 -5.69 -31.07 -0.20
C THR A 562 -5.07 -30.88 -1.60
N THR A 563 -4.78 -31.98 -2.29
CA THR A 563 -4.20 -31.97 -3.65
C THR A 563 -5.22 -31.52 -4.69
N GLU A 564 -6.47 -31.94 -4.54
CA GLU A 564 -7.61 -31.47 -5.32
C GLU A 564 -7.79 -29.96 -5.16
N LYS A 565 -7.92 -29.48 -3.92
CA LYS A 565 -8.01 -28.05 -3.62
C LYS A 565 -6.81 -27.28 -4.18
N LEU A 566 -5.58 -27.81 -4.10
CA LEU A 566 -4.41 -27.16 -4.71
C LEU A 566 -4.57 -27.03 -6.23
N ALA A 567 -5.05 -28.06 -6.91
CA ALA A 567 -5.29 -28.03 -8.35
C ALA A 567 -6.33 -26.95 -8.74
N ASP A 568 -7.41 -26.79 -7.97
CA ASP A 568 -8.43 -25.76 -8.20
C ASP A 568 -7.87 -24.34 -8.06
N SER A 569 -7.10 -24.11 -7.00
CA SER A 569 -6.45 -22.80 -6.81
C SER A 569 -5.43 -22.49 -7.91
N LEU A 570 -4.70 -23.49 -8.41
CA LEU A 570 -3.78 -23.32 -9.54
C LEU A 570 -4.53 -23.01 -10.85
N SER A 571 -5.65 -23.69 -11.11
CA SER A 571 -6.50 -23.40 -12.27
C SER A 571 -6.99 -21.96 -12.26
N ASN A 572 -7.52 -21.49 -11.12
CA ASN A 572 -7.95 -20.10 -10.95
C ASN A 572 -6.78 -19.11 -11.06
N LEU A 573 -5.63 -19.41 -10.44
CA LEU A 573 -4.44 -18.57 -10.53
C LEU A 573 -3.99 -18.36 -12.00
N SER A 574 -4.04 -19.41 -12.82
CA SER A 574 -3.74 -19.28 -14.25
C SER A 574 -4.73 -18.41 -14.99
N VAL A 575 -6.02 -18.53 -14.68
CA VAL A 575 -7.05 -17.65 -15.25
C VAL A 575 -6.74 -16.19 -14.90
N TYR A 576 -6.42 -15.91 -13.64
CA TYR A 576 -6.17 -14.54 -13.18
C TYR A 576 -4.88 -13.96 -13.79
N MET A 577 -3.83 -14.76 -13.91
CA MET A 577 -2.62 -14.38 -14.63
C MET A 577 -2.89 -14.07 -16.10
N SER A 578 -3.76 -14.85 -16.76
CA SER A 578 -4.11 -14.60 -18.15
C SER A 578 -5.01 -13.38 -18.33
N ASP A 579 -5.93 -13.13 -17.40
CA ASP A 579 -6.75 -11.90 -17.40
C ASP A 579 -5.86 -10.66 -17.26
N LEU A 580 -4.68 -10.79 -16.63
CA LEU A 580 -3.63 -9.76 -16.56
C LEU A 580 -2.60 -9.82 -17.71
N CYS A 581 -2.88 -10.56 -18.78
CA CYS A 581 -1.99 -10.77 -19.93
C CYS A 581 -0.61 -11.38 -19.57
N ARG A 582 -0.47 -12.00 -18.39
CA ARG A 582 0.75 -12.73 -17.96
C ARG A 582 0.73 -14.16 -18.48
N HIS A 583 0.52 -14.33 -19.79
CA HIS A 583 0.27 -15.65 -20.39
C HIS A 583 1.40 -16.64 -20.04
N LYS A 584 2.67 -16.23 -20.12
CA LYS A 584 3.82 -17.13 -19.83
C LYS A 584 3.76 -17.76 -18.45
N ASP A 585 3.39 -16.98 -17.44
CA ASP A 585 3.25 -17.47 -16.08
C ASP A 585 2.00 -18.34 -15.95
N ALA A 586 0.89 -17.93 -16.57
CA ALA A 586 -0.37 -18.68 -16.59
C ALA A 586 -0.20 -20.10 -17.18
N LEU A 587 0.52 -20.23 -18.29
CA LEU A 587 0.80 -21.51 -18.93
C LEU A 587 1.54 -22.48 -17.99
N VAL A 588 2.54 -21.97 -17.27
CA VAL A 588 3.32 -22.76 -16.32
C VAL A 588 2.45 -23.24 -15.16
N VAL A 589 1.56 -22.38 -14.65
CA VAL A 589 0.65 -22.72 -13.55
C VAL A 589 -0.41 -23.74 -14.00
N THR A 590 -0.99 -23.59 -15.20
CA THR A 590 -1.96 -24.58 -15.72
C THR A 590 -1.33 -25.94 -15.96
N GLN A 591 -0.08 -26.00 -16.42
CA GLN A 591 0.63 -27.28 -16.57
C GLN A 591 0.79 -28.00 -15.23
N GLU A 592 1.04 -27.27 -14.13
CA GLU A 592 1.07 -27.81 -12.77
C GLU A 592 -0.30 -28.38 -12.36
N ALA A 593 -1.38 -27.64 -12.58
CA ALA A 593 -2.75 -28.08 -12.28
C ALA A 593 -3.13 -29.36 -13.04
N VAL A 594 -2.87 -29.43 -14.35
CA VAL A 594 -3.09 -30.64 -15.16
C VAL A 594 -2.24 -31.81 -14.64
N GLY A 595 -1.00 -31.57 -14.22
CA GLY A 595 -0.14 -32.58 -13.63
C GLY A 595 -0.75 -33.22 -12.38
N LEU A 596 -1.33 -32.40 -11.49
CA LEU A 596 -2.02 -32.86 -10.29
C LEU A 596 -3.32 -33.61 -10.63
N ARG A 597 -4.17 -33.05 -11.50
CA ARG A 597 -5.43 -33.69 -11.92
C ARG A 597 -5.19 -35.02 -12.66
N ARG A 598 -4.11 -35.14 -13.45
CA ARG A 598 -3.71 -36.42 -14.08
C ARG A 598 -3.33 -37.47 -13.03
N ALA A 599 -2.60 -37.08 -11.98
CA ALA A 599 -2.25 -38.00 -10.90
C ALA A 599 -3.50 -38.49 -10.15
N LEU A 600 -4.41 -37.58 -9.81
CA LEU A 600 -5.68 -37.89 -9.15
C LEU A 600 -6.57 -38.80 -10.01
N ALA A 601 -6.73 -38.49 -11.31
CA ALA A 601 -7.53 -39.29 -12.23
C ALA A 601 -6.94 -40.68 -12.53
N ALA A 602 -5.62 -40.86 -12.43
CA ALA A 602 -5.00 -42.18 -12.57
C ALA A 602 -5.37 -43.11 -11.40
N GLU A 603 -5.64 -42.55 -10.22
CA GLU A 603 -6.02 -43.31 -9.02
C GLU A 603 -7.53 -43.46 -8.86
N ARG A 604 -8.29 -42.39 -9.15
CA ARG A 604 -9.76 -42.37 -9.07
C ARG A 604 -10.36 -41.75 -10.33
N PRO A 605 -10.37 -42.49 -11.46
CA PRO A 605 -10.90 -41.98 -12.73
C PRO A 605 -12.34 -41.49 -12.63
N GLU A 606 -13.20 -42.20 -11.90
CA GLU A 606 -14.62 -41.85 -11.73
C GLU A 606 -14.84 -40.52 -11.02
N ALA A 607 -13.92 -40.11 -10.14
CA ALA A 607 -14.03 -38.87 -9.38
C ALA A 607 -13.43 -37.67 -10.13
N PHE A 608 -12.31 -37.85 -10.84
CA PHE A 608 -11.48 -36.73 -11.30
C PHE A 608 -11.34 -36.59 -12.82
N SER A 609 -11.94 -37.47 -13.62
CA SER A 609 -11.86 -37.36 -15.09
C SER A 609 -12.51 -36.08 -15.63
N ALA A 610 -13.58 -35.59 -14.97
CA ALA A 610 -14.25 -34.35 -15.36
C ALA A 610 -13.33 -33.14 -15.15
N ASP A 611 -12.72 -33.03 -13.98
CA ASP A 611 -11.84 -31.90 -13.63
C ASP A 611 -10.51 -31.94 -14.40
N LEU A 612 -10.02 -33.14 -14.72
CA LEU A 612 -8.89 -33.30 -15.63
C LEU A 612 -9.24 -32.75 -17.03
N ALA A 613 -10.43 -33.08 -17.55
CA ALA A 613 -10.86 -32.55 -18.84
C ALA A 613 -11.00 -31.02 -18.84
N GLU A 614 -11.50 -30.42 -17.75
CA GLU A 614 -11.54 -28.97 -17.59
C GLU A 614 -10.14 -28.34 -17.55
N SER A 615 -9.23 -28.91 -16.77
CA SER A 615 -7.85 -28.41 -16.68
C SER A 615 -7.12 -28.50 -18.03
N LEU A 616 -7.37 -29.56 -18.80
CA LEU A 616 -6.83 -29.74 -20.16
C LEU A 616 -7.43 -28.73 -21.16
N ASN A 617 -8.72 -28.42 -21.04
CA ASN A 617 -9.36 -27.38 -21.82
C ASN A 617 -8.71 -26.00 -21.54
N ASN A 618 -8.48 -25.68 -20.26
CA ASN A 618 -7.77 -24.46 -19.87
C ASN A 618 -6.32 -24.46 -20.38
N LEU A 619 -5.63 -25.61 -20.37
CA LEU A 619 -4.29 -25.75 -20.93
C LEU A 619 -4.27 -25.46 -22.44
N SER A 620 -5.26 -25.97 -23.18
CA SER A 620 -5.41 -25.70 -24.61
C SER A 620 -5.51 -24.20 -24.88
N ASN A 621 -6.39 -23.49 -24.15
CA ASN A 621 -6.56 -22.05 -24.29
C ASN A 621 -5.24 -21.31 -24.01
N ARG A 622 -4.53 -21.65 -22.93
CA ARG A 622 -3.24 -21.02 -22.58
C ARG A 622 -2.12 -21.32 -23.58
N LEU A 623 -2.13 -22.51 -24.19
CA LEU A 623 -1.19 -22.86 -25.27
C LEU A 623 -1.52 -22.08 -26.55
N SER A 624 -2.79 -21.91 -26.87
CA SER A 624 -3.24 -21.08 -27.99
C SER A 624 -2.87 -19.61 -27.80
N ASP A 625 -3.00 -19.06 -26.58
CA ASP A 625 -2.54 -17.71 -26.22
C ASP A 625 -1.02 -17.51 -26.43
N HIS A 626 -0.24 -18.58 -26.64
CA HIS A 626 1.20 -18.58 -26.95
C HIS A 626 1.54 -19.07 -28.35
N ASP A 627 0.57 -19.15 -29.25
CA ASP A 627 0.76 -19.67 -30.61
C ASP A 627 1.29 -21.12 -30.66
N ARG A 628 1.10 -21.91 -29.59
CA ARG A 628 1.50 -23.34 -29.50
C ARG A 628 0.34 -24.24 -29.93
N HIS A 629 -0.20 -24.00 -31.12
CA HIS A 629 -1.46 -24.59 -31.57
C HIS A 629 -1.45 -26.12 -31.66
N GLU A 630 -0.32 -26.75 -32.01
CA GLU A 630 -0.24 -28.22 -32.05
C GLU A 630 -0.40 -28.86 -30.67
N GLU A 631 0.22 -28.26 -29.65
CA GLU A 631 0.10 -28.72 -28.27
C GLU A 631 -1.27 -28.39 -27.69
N ALA A 632 -1.84 -27.24 -28.07
CA ALA A 632 -3.20 -26.87 -27.72
C ALA A 632 -4.19 -27.91 -28.26
N LEU A 633 -4.06 -28.26 -29.54
CA LEU A 633 -4.88 -29.27 -30.21
C LEU A 633 -4.79 -30.63 -29.50
N ALA A 634 -3.58 -31.06 -29.12
CA ALA A 634 -3.40 -32.30 -28.38
C ALA A 634 -4.12 -32.27 -27.01
N ALA A 635 -4.02 -31.16 -26.27
CA ALA A 635 -4.66 -31.01 -24.97
C ALA A 635 -6.20 -31.02 -25.07
N ILE A 636 -6.78 -30.30 -26.04
CA ILE A 636 -8.24 -30.26 -26.21
C ILE A 636 -8.80 -31.58 -26.75
N GLN A 637 -8.05 -32.32 -27.58
CA GLN A 637 -8.43 -33.66 -28.02
C GLN A 637 -8.53 -34.65 -26.84
N GLU A 638 -7.58 -34.60 -25.90
CA GLU A 638 -7.63 -35.40 -24.66
C GLU A 638 -8.86 -35.02 -23.81
N ALA A 639 -9.13 -33.72 -23.64
CA ALA A 639 -10.31 -33.23 -22.91
C ALA A 639 -11.64 -33.70 -23.52
N VAL A 640 -11.79 -33.59 -24.84
CA VAL A 640 -12.98 -34.07 -25.58
C VAL A 640 -13.13 -35.59 -25.45
N GLY A 641 -12.02 -36.35 -25.49
CA GLY A 641 -12.04 -37.80 -25.27
C GLY A 641 -12.64 -38.16 -23.90
N LEU A 642 -12.17 -37.51 -22.84
CA LEU A 642 -12.69 -37.69 -21.48
C LEU A 642 -14.16 -37.27 -21.35
N ARG A 643 -14.54 -36.10 -21.88
CA ARG A 643 -15.93 -35.61 -21.85
C ARG A 643 -16.88 -36.48 -22.65
N ARG A 644 -16.44 -37.10 -23.76
CA ARG A 644 -17.24 -38.08 -24.53
C ARG A 644 -17.50 -39.35 -23.73
N ALA A 645 -16.49 -39.88 -23.03
CA ALA A 645 -16.67 -41.05 -22.17
C ALA A 645 -17.67 -40.76 -21.04
N LEU A 646 -17.53 -39.60 -20.38
CA LEU A 646 -18.46 -39.16 -19.32
C LEU A 646 -19.88 -38.91 -19.84
N ALA A 647 -20.04 -38.29 -21.01
CA ALA A 647 -21.34 -38.02 -21.62
C ALA A 647 -22.04 -39.31 -22.09
N ALA A 648 -21.30 -40.36 -22.44
CA ALA A 648 -21.89 -41.66 -22.77
C ALA A 648 -22.55 -42.31 -21.54
N GLU A 649 -22.01 -42.09 -20.35
CA GLU A 649 -22.54 -42.62 -19.09
C GLU A 649 -23.61 -41.71 -18.48
N ARG A 650 -23.41 -40.38 -18.54
CA ARG A 650 -24.29 -39.37 -17.93
C ARG A 650 -24.52 -38.18 -18.89
N PRO A 651 -25.33 -38.35 -19.94
CA PRO A 651 -25.52 -37.34 -20.99
C PRO A 651 -26.04 -36.00 -20.46
N GLU A 652 -27.00 -36.02 -19.53
CA GLU A 652 -27.61 -34.80 -18.98
C GLU A 652 -26.61 -33.94 -18.19
N ALA A 653 -25.62 -34.56 -17.55
CA ALA A 653 -24.61 -33.85 -16.77
C ALA A 653 -23.46 -33.29 -17.62
N PHE A 654 -23.09 -33.97 -18.72
CA PHE A 654 -21.84 -33.68 -19.43
C PHE A 654 -21.99 -33.18 -20.87
N ASN A 655 -23.18 -33.21 -21.48
CA ASN A 655 -23.37 -32.73 -22.85
C ASN A 655 -23.06 -31.23 -23.03
N ALA A 656 -23.41 -30.39 -22.05
CA ALA A 656 -23.14 -28.95 -22.09
C ALA A 656 -21.63 -28.68 -22.11
N VAL A 657 -20.89 -29.23 -21.14
CA VAL A 657 -19.43 -29.08 -21.10
C VAL A 657 -18.73 -29.78 -22.27
N LEU A 658 -19.28 -30.87 -22.81
CA LEU A 658 -18.76 -31.48 -24.03
C LEU A 658 -18.88 -30.51 -25.23
N ALA A 659 -20.00 -29.80 -25.37
CA ALA A 659 -20.18 -28.80 -26.41
C ALA A 659 -19.14 -27.66 -26.29
N ASP A 660 -18.87 -27.17 -25.08
CA ASP A 660 -17.85 -26.13 -24.84
C ASP A 660 -16.45 -26.59 -25.28
N SER A 661 -16.07 -27.83 -24.98
CA SER A 661 -14.77 -28.35 -25.44
C SER A 661 -14.73 -28.58 -26.95
N LEU A 662 -15.84 -28.96 -27.58
CA LEU A 662 -15.91 -29.08 -29.03
C LEU A 662 -15.79 -27.72 -29.72
N ASN A 663 -16.32 -26.66 -29.11
CA ASN A 663 -16.15 -25.29 -29.58
C ASN A 663 -14.69 -24.79 -29.43
N ASN A 664 -13.98 -25.21 -28.39
CA ASN A 664 -12.54 -24.91 -28.27
C ASN A 664 -11.66 -25.79 -29.18
N LEU A 665 -12.18 -26.92 -29.67
CA LEU A 665 -11.49 -27.81 -30.62
C LEU A 665 -11.62 -27.31 -32.07
N SER A 666 -12.73 -26.64 -32.41
CA SER A 666 -12.98 -26.05 -33.72
C SER A 666 -12.19 -24.78 -33.95
#